data_AF-A0A2D6HHG0-F1
#
_entry.id   AF-A0A2D6HHG0-F1
#
_cell.length_a   1.000
_cell.length_b   1.000
_cell.length_c   1.000
_cell.angle_alpha   90.00
_cell.angle_beta   90.00
_cell.angle_gamma   90.00
#
_symmetry.space_group_name_H-M   'P 1'
#
loop_
_entity.id
_entity.type
_entity.pdbx_description
1 polymer ?
#
loop_
_entity_poly.entity_id
_entity_poly.type
_entity_poly.pdbx_seq_one_letter_code
_entity_poly.pdbx_strand_id
1 'polypeptide(L)'
;MAQDQTEKTILVAFLGVAFLTGCTGGGASGGGGNQMDIVRVSNGFGELLPHKTFRMAGNVATDEVIALRSQQDLVDNLRFSNPVHAPAVFSDAAIVPGGAAGNHFLYITFTKPIGIDSVLTDLPSAQADNSLTGAITVYARDPVLGTVTPVKGRAFVNGSTYAGTPQGDPLSTPLQTWVQLEDGQPTAMPVDGAFPGFGFPGTTGGFAGMQDLITPEAFVFVADTDGDLSTFETFPSGVQLAMQITTAVRSAGDRALVRSGLASTTVGADTMLPEIIVTPPPSSLPDVTPGGGDTGVDPLTNIRVRFTESVQPVSVGDLADGLAPGLLSGAIAVQFGPSAAQVTVPFSVLPTSVYDLSSYILEPSFHFPGEGPEFAECGVFNRVDVSIHAGQVLDTSGNANQNAATTFFTTGEGPGLVNAPVAPDVVYAGRGGGSPGLSIIDLNGYGGGSGNPTYDPSDPIEEGSSNFPNNPNVSFQGGTMRPPLQAGSCTINGGSAGVFTLTKDSSLEDRIVRSPVVLDVSDIHLGWSLDVSFNNGPSPFGCLAGGGNLCAVDGMKQVATVIDGSTLNPGATNPTGIQVLIDGGPNIVGWAPHPNPPPMVFPPLCISPFLASQEPTSVDSLGFNLLVPGDPFGDPAQNIPPTGLLSVAQNAFFQGPSLPTTNIAQCSTYGYRQQIGQFLYLVDRGGREIVVLNSNRMTVIDRIALPDPTTAAVGTNLDFLAVTNQAVNTVSFIDIDPSSATFHEIVKTTLVGEGPRGIAWEPGNEDILVCNEQDDTVSIISAFSLSVRKHISANLDQPFEVSITPRQNGFGWLRNVYFAWILNRNGQVALFESGPNGVNGWGYDDVIGVAGSTFESPKAMQVDPVFLFSGVWIAHEEPINLETGEPDGDPGEGAISNLVIDSAIAGMLPLNVNSLLIPQFRDMNLAVRASVGEDRLTGVPVDIAFDNHLNLSGIINWQTFYSAGSPVPLNGKAIVRSAGGVVGTNSPRLLLLAVPNQSSGPGGVDVLLLDGPLQRFDTNAFQEGIDSIDIPDVTVLSDYFRQ
;
A
#
# COMPACT_ATOMS: atom_id res chain seq x y z
N MET A 1 28.04 -49.02 -18.05
CA MET A 1 28.88 -49.82 -17.14
C MET A 1 29.61 -48.82 -16.25
N ALA A 2 29.54 -49.07 -14.94
CA ALA A 2 30.21 -48.45 -13.78
C ALA A 2 31.45 -47.54 -14.05
N GLN A 3 31.76 -46.49 -13.28
CA GLN A 3 31.61 -46.30 -11.83
C GLN A 3 31.93 -44.84 -11.42
N ASP A 4 31.22 -44.35 -10.41
CA ASP A 4 31.63 -43.46 -9.29
C ASP A 4 31.71 -41.92 -9.34
N GLN A 5 31.28 -41.36 -8.21
CA GLN A 5 30.90 -40.00 -7.83
C GLN A 5 32.09 -39.06 -7.52
N THR A 6 31.90 -37.74 -7.64
CA THR A 6 31.87 -36.77 -6.51
C THR A 6 31.67 -35.32 -6.98
N GLU A 7 31.01 -34.54 -6.12
CA GLU A 7 30.57 -33.15 -6.25
C GLU A 7 31.68 -32.13 -6.56
N LYS A 8 31.33 -31.07 -7.30
CA LYS A 8 32.15 -29.87 -7.51
C LYS A 8 31.46 -28.64 -6.91
N THR A 9 31.94 -28.22 -5.76
CA THR A 9 31.80 -26.87 -5.19
C THR A 9 32.78 -25.94 -5.92
N ILE A 10 32.30 -24.85 -6.52
CA ILE A 10 33.17 -23.82 -7.11
C ILE A 10 33.47 -22.76 -6.06
N LEU A 11 34.74 -22.72 -5.68
CA LEU A 11 35.40 -21.81 -4.76
C LEU A 11 35.74 -20.51 -5.52
N VAL A 12 35.21 -19.37 -5.09
CA VAL A 12 35.67 -18.03 -5.55
C VAL A 12 36.88 -17.63 -4.71
N ALA A 13 38.00 -17.38 -5.40
CA ALA A 13 39.29 -17.06 -4.80
C ALA A 13 39.34 -15.59 -4.34
N PHE A 14 39.52 -15.36 -3.04
CA PHE A 14 40.00 -14.11 -2.48
C PHE A 14 41.53 -14.10 -2.49
N LEU A 15 42.14 -13.15 -3.21
CA LEU A 15 43.57 -12.89 -3.17
C LEU A 15 43.89 -11.98 -1.97
N GLY A 16 44.75 -12.46 -1.07
CA GLY A 16 45.20 -11.71 0.11
C GLY A 16 46.25 -10.63 -0.20
N VAL A 17 46.19 -9.54 0.55
CA VAL A 17 47.30 -8.60 0.75
C VAL A 17 47.50 -8.42 2.26
N ALA A 18 48.77 -8.51 2.67
CA ALA A 18 49.23 -8.63 4.04
C ALA A 18 49.15 -7.33 4.86
N PHE A 19 48.95 -7.52 6.16
CA PHE A 19 48.96 -6.53 7.23
C PHE A 19 50.26 -5.70 7.29
N LEU A 20 50.10 -4.37 7.34
CA LEU A 20 50.98 -3.46 8.06
C LEU A 20 50.13 -2.40 8.76
N THR A 21 50.34 -2.29 10.07
CA THR A 21 49.66 -1.43 11.05
C THR A 21 49.78 0.05 10.72
N GLY A 22 48.63 0.74 10.61
CA GLY A 22 48.53 2.19 10.56
C GLY A 22 47.17 2.63 11.10
N CYS A 23 47.18 3.28 12.26
CA CYS A 23 46.00 3.93 12.84
C CYS A 23 45.44 4.96 11.85
N THR A 24 44.23 4.72 11.33
CA THR A 24 43.38 5.76 10.72
C THR A 24 41.92 5.34 10.91
N GLY A 25 41.13 6.20 11.56
CA GLY A 25 39.72 5.98 11.85
C GLY A 25 38.88 5.99 10.57
N GLY A 26 38.01 4.98 10.43
CA GLY A 26 36.96 4.92 9.42
C GLY A 26 35.70 5.55 9.99
N GLY A 27 35.33 6.72 9.47
CA GLY A 27 34.11 7.44 9.81
C GLY A 27 32.87 6.71 9.30
N ALA A 28 31.89 6.61 10.18
CA ALA A 28 30.50 6.43 9.82
C ALA A 28 30.01 7.64 9.01
N SER A 29 29.08 7.39 8.10
CA SER A 29 28.32 8.34 7.29
C SER A 29 27.93 9.61 8.06
N GLY A 30 28.73 10.67 7.87
CA GLY A 30 28.49 12.00 8.43
C GLY A 30 27.48 12.77 7.60
N GLY A 31 26.19 12.46 7.77
CA GLY A 31 25.10 13.39 7.51
C GLY A 31 24.50 13.83 8.83
N GLY A 32 24.99 14.92 9.45
CA GLY A 32 24.42 15.38 10.72
C GLY A 32 25.26 16.33 11.58
N GLY A 33 26.02 17.27 11.01
CA GLY A 33 26.76 18.26 11.83
C GLY A 33 25.88 19.29 12.56
N ASN A 34 24.58 19.37 12.26
CA ASN A 34 23.73 20.53 12.60
C ASN A 34 22.60 20.27 13.61
N GLN A 35 22.38 19.05 14.11
CA GLN A 35 21.25 18.74 15.00
C GLN A 35 21.72 18.39 16.43
N MET A 36 20.92 18.73 17.45
CA MET A 36 21.17 18.42 18.87
C MET A 36 20.43 17.14 19.24
N ASP A 37 21.10 16.19 19.89
CA ASP A 37 20.52 14.87 20.23
C ASP A 37 21.07 14.34 21.57
N ILE A 38 20.39 13.35 22.15
CA ILE A 38 20.76 12.70 23.41
C ILE A 38 21.96 11.76 23.17
N VAL A 39 23.08 12.03 23.83
CA VAL A 39 24.24 11.13 23.81
C VAL A 39 24.00 9.98 24.77
N ARG A 40 23.69 10.29 26.03
CA ARG A 40 23.34 9.31 27.06
C ARG A 40 22.62 9.96 28.24
N VAL A 41 21.87 9.14 28.97
CA VAL A 41 21.32 9.46 30.29
C VAL A 41 21.78 8.37 31.26
N SER A 42 22.19 8.74 32.47
CA SER A 42 22.76 7.80 33.43
C SER A 42 22.49 8.22 34.87
N ASN A 43 22.39 7.24 35.77
CA ASN A 43 22.34 7.44 37.21
C ASN A 43 23.71 7.27 37.90
N GLY A 44 24.79 7.24 37.10
CA GLY A 44 26.15 6.97 37.54
C GLY A 44 26.50 5.48 37.69
N PHE A 45 25.55 4.62 38.06
CA PHE A 45 25.77 3.18 38.19
C PHE A 45 25.67 2.44 36.84
N GLY A 46 24.98 3.03 35.88
CA GLY A 46 24.95 2.59 34.49
C GLY A 46 24.19 3.57 33.60
N GLU A 47 24.14 3.26 32.31
CA GLU A 47 23.37 4.06 31.34
C GLU A 47 21.91 3.62 31.34
N LEU A 48 21.01 4.61 31.39
CA LEU A 48 19.55 4.46 31.26
C LEU A 48 19.11 4.65 29.81
N LEU A 49 19.74 5.58 29.10
CA LEU A 49 19.59 5.81 27.67
C LEU A 49 20.96 6.00 27.02
N PRO A 50 21.16 5.59 25.76
CA PRO A 50 20.23 4.81 24.94
C PRO A 50 19.97 3.42 25.54
N HIS A 51 18.80 2.85 25.29
CA HIS A 51 18.50 1.47 25.67
C HIS A 51 19.48 0.51 24.99
N LYS A 52 19.72 -0.66 25.60
CA LYS A 52 20.72 -1.62 25.13
C LYS A 52 20.15 -3.03 25.01
N THR A 53 20.71 -3.78 24.09
CA THR A 53 20.46 -5.21 23.90
C THR A 53 21.71 -5.85 23.27
N PHE A 54 21.70 -7.16 23.07
CA PHE A 54 22.75 -7.83 22.29
C PHE A 54 22.49 -7.69 20.78
N ARG A 55 23.55 -7.57 19.99
CA ARG A 55 23.45 -7.61 18.52
C ARG A 55 22.98 -8.99 18.07
N MET A 56 22.06 -9.02 17.12
CA MET A 56 21.64 -10.25 16.46
C MET A 56 22.53 -10.58 15.25
N ALA A 57 22.83 -11.87 15.07
CA ALA A 57 23.42 -12.41 13.86
C ALA A 57 22.48 -13.49 13.30
N GLY A 58 21.60 -13.09 12.37
CA GLY A 58 20.43 -13.91 12.01
C GLY A 58 19.47 -14.01 13.19
N ASN A 59 19.09 -15.24 13.59
CA ASN A 59 18.15 -15.48 14.70
C ASN A 59 18.82 -15.75 16.06
N VAL A 60 20.12 -15.48 16.19
CA VAL A 60 20.89 -15.74 17.42
C VAL A 60 21.52 -14.46 17.94
N ALA A 61 21.36 -14.19 19.23
CA ALA A 61 22.03 -13.09 19.92
C ALA A 61 23.53 -13.38 20.08
N THR A 62 24.34 -12.36 19.83
CA THR A 62 25.80 -12.40 20.04
C THR A 62 26.16 -11.87 21.43
N ASP A 63 27.44 -11.90 21.80
CA ASP A 63 27.91 -11.28 23.06
C ASP A 63 28.15 -9.76 22.94
N GLU A 64 27.95 -9.18 21.75
CA GLU A 64 28.17 -7.75 21.50
C GLU A 64 26.96 -6.92 21.95
N VAL A 65 27.16 -6.06 22.94
CA VAL A 65 26.12 -5.11 23.39
C VAL A 65 26.07 -3.91 22.47
N ILE A 66 24.87 -3.57 21.98
CA ILE A 66 24.62 -2.41 21.14
C ILE A 66 23.68 -1.40 21.81
N ALA A 67 23.76 -0.15 21.37
CA ALA A 67 22.84 0.92 21.77
C ALA A 67 21.75 1.09 20.70
N LEU A 68 20.50 1.12 21.14
CA LEU A 68 19.33 1.33 20.29
C LEU A 68 19.16 2.83 20.04
N ARG A 69 19.48 3.30 18.82
CA ARG A 69 19.45 4.73 18.44
C ARG A 69 18.58 5.03 17.23
N SER A 70 18.08 4.01 16.56
CA SER A 70 17.19 4.08 15.41
C SER A 70 16.10 3.02 15.52
N GLN A 71 15.02 3.19 14.76
CA GLN A 71 13.96 2.19 14.66
C GLN A 71 14.50 0.87 14.08
N GLN A 72 15.43 0.96 13.11
CA GLN A 72 16.07 -0.23 12.54
C GLN A 72 16.84 -1.02 13.61
N ASP A 73 17.51 -0.35 14.55
CA ASP A 73 18.18 -1.05 15.65
C ASP A 73 17.19 -1.88 16.49
N LEU A 74 15.96 -1.40 16.67
CA LEU A 74 14.90 -2.14 17.38
C LEU A 74 14.49 -3.38 16.58
N VAL A 75 14.16 -3.19 15.30
CA VAL A 75 13.69 -4.25 14.40
C VAL A 75 14.74 -5.36 14.22
N ASP A 76 16.00 -4.99 14.02
CA ASP A 76 17.08 -5.93 13.74
C ASP A 76 17.46 -6.76 14.97
N ASN A 77 17.29 -6.22 16.19
CA ASN A 77 17.92 -6.81 17.38
C ASN A 77 16.95 -7.31 18.44
N LEU A 78 15.73 -6.78 18.54
CA LEU A 78 14.81 -7.15 19.62
C LEU A 78 13.99 -8.40 19.29
N ARG A 79 14.01 -9.38 20.20
CA ARG A 79 13.15 -10.58 20.17
C ARG A 79 12.77 -10.91 21.61
N PHE A 80 11.75 -11.76 21.84
CA PHE A 80 11.46 -12.25 23.20
C PHE A 80 12.67 -12.96 23.85
N SER A 81 13.52 -13.61 23.04
CA SER A 81 14.76 -14.25 23.48
C SER A 81 15.93 -13.27 23.66
N ASN A 82 15.82 -12.04 23.15
CA ASN A 82 16.82 -10.98 23.24
C ASN A 82 16.15 -9.65 23.57
N PRO A 83 15.66 -9.48 24.82
CA PRO A 83 14.94 -8.29 25.23
C PRO A 83 15.86 -7.08 25.41
N VAL A 84 15.27 -5.91 25.64
CA VAL A 84 15.99 -4.74 26.15
C VAL A 84 16.52 -5.06 27.55
N HIS A 85 17.76 -4.70 27.82
CA HIS A 85 18.37 -4.88 29.14
C HIS A 85 17.70 -3.98 30.19
N ALA A 86 17.56 -4.51 31.41
CA ALA A 86 17.12 -3.73 32.56
C ALA A 86 18.05 -2.52 32.78
N PRO A 87 17.49 -1.33 33.07
CA PRO A 87 18.28 -0.16 33.39
C PRO A 87 19.03 -0.36 34.71
N ALA A 88 20.11 0.39 34.89
CA ALA A 88 20.77 0.44 36.19
C ALA A 88 19.83 1.06 37.24
N VAL A 89 19.87 0.52 38.46
CA VAL A 89 19.11 1.01 39.62
C VAL A 89 20.03 1.72 40.61
N PHE A 90 19.46 2.57 41.47
CA PHE A 90 20.19 3.15 42.59
C PHE A 90 20.32 2.15 43.75
N SER A 91 21.35 2.32 44.58
CA SER A 91 21.43 1.67 45.89
C SER A 91 20.42 2.26 46.86
N ASP A 92 19.92 1.46 47.80
CA ASP A 92 19.11 1.95 48.94
C ASP A 92 19.87 2.94 49.85
N ALA A 93 21.21 3.00 49.75
CA ALA A 93 22.03 3.97 50.46
C ALA A 93 22.38 5.18 49.58
N ALA A 94 22.55 6.35 50.21
CA ALA A 94 23.07 7.56 49.58
C ALA A 94 24.57 7.40 49.29
N ILE A 95 24.88 6.72 48.19
CA ILE A 95 26.24 6.48 47.70
C ILE A 95 26.37 6.88 46.23
N VAL A 96 27.57 7.31 45.85
CA VAL A 96 27.97 7.53 44.45
C VAL A 96 28.54 6.23 43.84
N PRO A 97 28.66 6.16 42.50
CA PRO A 97 29.35 5.05 41.84
C PRO A 97 30.74 4.86 42.47
N GLY A 98 31.12 3.64 42.83
CA GLY A 98 32.36 3.38 43.59
C GLY A 98 32.19 3.25 45.12
N GLY A 99 30.98 3.51 45.65
CA GLY A 99 30.59 3.12 47.02
C GLY A 99 30.91 4.13 48.12
N ALA A 100 31.43 5.31 47.78
CA ALA A 100 31.58 6.42 48.72
C ALA A 100 30.22 7.07 49.02
N ALA A 101 30.08 7.69 50.19
CA ALA A 101 28.87 8.43 50.55
C ALA A 101 28.70 9.66 49.64
N GLY A 102 27.49 9.86 49.13
CA GLY A 102 27.16 10.96 48.21
C GLY A 102 25.70 10.92 47.76
N ASN A 103 25.19 12.06 47.29
CA ASN A 103 23.80 12.16 46.83
C ASN A 103 23.55 11.29 45.60
N HIS A 104 22.33 10.74 45.51
CA HIS A 104 21.83 10.19 44.25
C HIS A 104 21.72 11.30 43.21
N PHE A 105 21.97 10.95 41.95
CA PHE A 105 21.91 11.89 40.84
C PHE A 105 21.53 11.22 39.53
N LEU A 106 20.96 12.01 38.64
CA LEU A 106 20.72 11.67 37.24
C LEU A 106 21.44 12.71 36.38
N TYR A 107 22.05 12.28 35.28
CA TYR A 107 22.61 13.23 34.33
C TYR A 107 22.36 12.82 32.89
N ILE A 108 22.30 13.84 32.03
CA ILE A 108 22.14 13.72 30.59
C ILE A 108 23.32 14.43 29.94
N THR A 109 23.82 13.89 28.85
CA THR A 109 24.76 14.58 27.95
C THR A 109 24.17 14.68 26.56
N PHE A 110 24.36 15.82 25.91
CA PHE A 110 23.89 16.09 24.55
C PHE A 110 25.06 16.21 23.57
N THR A 111 24.75 16.13 22.27
CA THR A 111 25.76 16.30 21.21
C THR A 111 26.24 17.75 21.04
N LYS A 112 25.60 18.71 21.73
CA LYS A 112 25.90 20.15 21.67
C LYS A 112 25.74 20.79 23.05
N PRO A 113 26.47 21.90 23.34
CA PRO A 113 26.29 22.67 24.57
C PRO A 113 24.84 23.08 24.79
N ILE A 114 24.35 22.98 26.02
CA ILE A 114 22.99 23.32 26.40
C ILE A 114 22.83 24.84 26.50
N GLY A 115 21.76 25.38 25.93
CA GLY A 115 21.31 26.74 26.25
C GLY A 115 20.68 26.71 27.64
N ILE A 116 21.36 27.26 28.64
CA ILE A 116 20.96 27.11 30.06
C ILE A 116 19.51 27.54 30.30
N ASP A 117 19.07 28.62 29.66
CA ASP A 117 17.71 29.17 29.80
C ASP A 117 16.63 28.30 29.13
N SER A 118 17.03 27.27 28.37
CA SER A 118 16.08 26.29 27.83
C SER A 118 15.70 25.22 28.85
N VAL A 119 16.54 24.98 29.88
CA VAL A 119 16.34 23.91 30.87
C VAL A 119 16.22 24.44 32.30
N LEU A 120 16.84 25.57 32.61
CA LEU A 120 16.78 26.26 33.89
C LEU A 120 16.17 27.65 33.74
N THR A 121 15.49 28.14 34.77
CA THR A 121 14.93 29.50 34.81
C THR A 121 15.35 30.23 36.07
N ASP A 122 15.55 31.54 35.95
CA ASP A 122 15.92 32.46 37.02
C ASP A 122 14.70 32.97 37.82
N LEU A 123 13.48 32.62 37.40
CA LEU A 123 12.25 33.07 38.05
C LEU A 123 12.18 32.58 39.51
N PRO A 124 12.02 33.48 40.51
CA PRO A 124 11.96 33.09 41.92
C PRO A 124 10.83 32.09 42.25
N SER A 125 9.72 32.16 41.51
CA SER A 125 8.60 31.22 41.67
C SER A 125 8.93 29.79 41.26
N ALA A 126 9.92 29.60 40.37
CA ALA A 126 10.30 28.28 39.87
C ALA A 126 11.21 27.50 40.82
N GLN A 127 11.70 28.11 41.93
CA GLN A 127 12.50 27.39 42.92
C GLN A 127 11.73 26.24 43.60
N ALA A 128 10.40 26.32 43.67
CA ALA A 128 9.57 25.23 44.15
C ALA A 128 9.60 24.00 43.20
N ASP A 129 9.92 24.22 41.92
CA ASP A 129 10.01 23.23 40.85
C ASP A 129 11.47 22.98 40.43
N ASN A 130 12.40 23.07 41.39
CA ASN A 130 13.84 22.86 41.21
C ASN A 130 14.50 23.83 40.20
N SER A 131 13.89 24.99 39.94
CA SER A 131 14.29 25.99 38.94
C SER A 131 14.31 25.47 37.50
N LEU A 132 13.50 24.44 37.19
CA LEU A 132 13.39 23.87 35.85
C LEU A 132 12.37 24.63 35.00
N THR A 133 12.63 24.71 33.69
CA THR A 133 11.69 25.31 32.71
C THR A 133 10.52 24.39 32.34
N GLY A 134 10.64 23.09 32.64
CA GLY A 134 9.77 22.03 32.15
C GLY A 134 10.29 21.33 30.88
N ALA A 135 11.38 21.81 30.26
CA ALA A 135 11.99 21.11 29.11
C ALA A 135 12.60 19.76 29.52
N ILE A 136 13.14 19.70 30.74
CA ILE A 136 13.53 18.49 31.45
C ILE A 136 12.78 18.48 32.77
N THR A 137 12.16 17.36 33.13
CA THR A 137 11.47 17.17 34.41
C THR A 137 11.87 15.85 35.04
N VAL A 138 12.03 15.84 36.35
CA VAL A 138 12.28 14.61 37.13
C VAL A 138 11.12 14.41 38.10
N TYR A 139 10.45 13.27 37.99
CA TYR A 139 9.28 12.94 38.78
C TYR A 139 9.31 11.50 39.27
N ALA A 140 8.62 11.27 40.38
CA ALA A 140 8.34 9.96 40.94
C ALA A 140 6.89 9.61 40.62
N ARG A 141 6.68 8.42 40.07
CA ARG A 141 5.36 7.85 39.83
C ARG A 141 5.13 6.68 40.78
N ASP A 142 4.04 6.76 41.53
CA ASP A 142 3.50 5.62 42.27
C ASP A 142 2.72 4.73 41.28
N PRO A 143 3.13 3.47 41.03
CA PRO A 143 2.45 2.59 40.09
C PRO A 143 1.12 2.05 40.60
N VAL A 144 0.88 2.06 41.92
CA VAL A 144 -0.37 1.60 42.53
C VAL A 144 -1.41 2.71 42.54
N LEU A 145 -1.01 3.93 42.89
CA LEU A 145 -1.90 5.09 42.98
C LEU A 145 -1.95 5.91 41.69
N GLY A 146 -1.09 5.63 40.71
CA GLY A 146 -0.96 6.38 39.46
C GLY A 146 -0.50 7.84 39.64
N THR A 147 -0.13 8.23 40.86
CA THR A 147 0.14 9.62 41.22
C THR A 147 1.55 10.00 40.77
N VAL A 148 1.67 11.16 40.11
CA VAL A 148 2.96 11.73 39.68
C VAL A 148 3.32 12.89 40.61
N THR A 149 4.49 12.83 41.21
CA THR A 149 5.01 13.86 42.11
C THR A 149 6.37 14.36 41.63
N PRO A 150 6.62 15.67 41.55
CA PRO A 150 7.95 16.18 41.26
C PRO A 150 8.95 15.68 42.31
N VAL A 151 10.10 15.19 41.86
CA VAL A 151 11.20 14.83 42.77
C VAL A 151 11.89 16.12 43.20
N LYS A 152 12.11 16.30 44.50
CA LYS A 152 12.89 17.42 45.00
C LYS A 152 14.36 17.20 44.71
N GLY A 153 15.00 18.21 44.13
CA GLY A 153 16.40 18.15 43.79
C GLY A 153 16.96 19.48 43.32
N ARG A 154 18.24 19.45 42.97
CA ARG A 154 18.94 20.60 42.43
C ARG A 154 19.51 20.28 41.05
N ALA A 155 19.16 21.13 40.11
CA ALA A 155 19.58 21.01 38.73
C ALA A 155 20.81 21.89 38.45
N PHE A 156 21.76 21.35 37.69
CA PHE A 156 23.00 22.00 37.30
C PHE A 156 23.24 21.88 35.80
N VAL A 157 23.79 22.95 35.22
CA VAL A 157 24.40 22.93 33.89
C VAL A 157 25.82 23.44 34.06
N ASN A 158 26.80 22.65 33.61
CA ASN A 158 28.23 22.99 33.74
C ASN A 158 28.63 23.44 35.16
N GLY A 159 28.16 22.72 36.19
CA GLY A 159 28.43 23.01 37.61
C GLY A 159 27.74 24.27 38.19
N SER A 160 26.86 24.91 37.42
CA SER A 160 26.14 26.13 37.82
C SER A 160 24.64 25.90 37.97
N THR A 161 24.01 26.63 38.89
CA THR A 161 22.58 26.53 39.24
C THR A 161 22.04 27.91 39.65
N TYR A 162 20.72 28.14 39.51
CA TYR A 162 20.08 29.35 39.99
C TYR A 162 19.76 29.22 41.49
N ALA A 163 20.42 30.02 42.33
CA ALA A 163 20.28 29.95 43.78
C ALA A 163 20.63 31.27 44.47
N GLY A 164 20.24 31.40 45.74
CA GLY A 164 20.42 32.62 46.54
C GLY A 164 19.20 33.53 46.56
N THR A 165 19.34 34.70 47.17
CA THR A 165 18.23 35.67 47.29
C THR A 165 17.96 36.34 45.93
N PRO A 166 16.69 36.40 45.45
CA PRO A 166 16.33 37.13 44.24
C PRO A 166 16.76 38.61 44.29
N GLN A 167 17.30 39.11 43.18
CA GLN A 167 17.84 40.45 43.03
C GLN A 167 17.34 41.08 41.71
N GLY A 168 17.34 42.42 41.61
CA GLY A 168 16.97 43.15 40.39
C GLY A 168 15.48 43.55 40.27
N ASP A 169 15.15 44.25 39.17
CA ASP A 169 13.79 44.62 38.75
C ASP A 169 13.63 44.37 37.23
N PRO A 170 12.89 43.32 36.80
CA PRO A 170 12.15 42.37 37.63
C PRO A 170 13.07 41.47 38.48
N LEU A 171 12.54 40.93 39.58
CA LEU A 171 13.28 40.04 40.47
C LEU A 171 13.70 38.75 39.75
N SER A 172 15.00 38.45 39.78
CA SER A 172 15.63 37.28 39.19
C SER A 172 16.58 36.62 40.19
N THR A 173 16.60 35.30 40.22
CA THR A 173 17.51 34.50 41.04
C THR A 173 18.88 34.46 40.35
N PRO A 174 19.99 34.82 41.01
CA PRO A 174 21.29 34.84 40.36
C PRO A 174 21.80 33.42 40.02
N LEU A 175 22.47 33.30 38.87
CA LEU A 175 23.20 32.08 38.50
C LEU A 175 24.50 32.01 39.30
N GLN A 176 24.71 30.91 40.02
CA GLN A 176 25.89 30.69 40.84
C GLN A 176 26.62 29.41 40.40
N THR A 177 27.94 29.46 40.27
CA THR A 177 28.76 28.27 40.03
C THR A 177 29.13 27.64 41.36
N TRP A 178 28.53 26.49 41.67
CA TRP A 178 28.73 25.80 42.94
C TRP A 178 29.82 24.74 42.86
N VAL A 179 30.14 24.26 41.66
CA VAL A 179 31.14 23.21 41.44
C VAL A 179 31.92 23.48 40.16
N GLN A 180 33.23 23.25 40.18
CA GLN A 180 34.10 23.32 39.00
C GLN A 180 35.02 22.10 38.95
N LEU A 181 35.67 21.87 37.81
CA LEU A 181 36.75 20.87 37.70
C LEU A 181 38.08 21.52 38.10
N GLU A 182 38.66 21.06 39.21
CA GLU A 182 40.05 21.34 39.58
C GLU A 182 40.85 20.04 39.46
N ASP A 183 41.95 20.06 38.70
CA ASP A 183 42.77 18.87 38.38
C ASP A 183 41.96 17.65 37.87
N GLY A 184 40.85 17.92 37.16
CA GLY A 184 39.96 16.90 36.61
C GLY A 184 39.01 16.25 37.63
N GLN A 185 38.84 16.86 38.81
CA GLN A 185 37.91 16.42 39.85
C GLN A 185 36.88 17.52 40.16
N PRO A 186 35.57 17.21 40.21
CA PRO A 186 34.55 18.08 40.79
C PRO A 186 34.95 18.59 42.17
N THR A 187 35.09 19.90 42.31
CA THR A 187 35.46 20.58 43.54
C THR A 187 34.40 21.64 43.86
N ALA A 188 33.88 21.62 45.08
CA ALA A 188 32.88 22.57 45.54
C ALA A 188 33.49 23.97 45.68
N MET A 189 32.84 24.98 45.11
CA MET A 189 33.29 26.36 45.14
C MET A 189 32.74 27.11 46.35
N PRO A 190 33.51 28.05 46.93
CA PRO A 190 33.00 28.92 47.99
C PRO A 190 32.00 29.93 47.40
N VAL A 191 30.78 29.94 47.95
CA VAL A 191 29.74 30.93 47.67
C VAL A 191 29.31 31.54 49.00
N ASP A 192 29.46 32.86 49.15
CA ASP A 192 29.13 33.60 50.37
C ASP A 192 29.74 33.01 51.67
N GLY A 193 30.90 32.37 51.57
CA GLY A 193 31.62 31.76 52.69
C GLY A 193 31.21 30.34 53.06
N ALA A 194 30.27 29.74 52.33
CA ALA A 194 29.87 28.33 52.43
C ALA A 194 30.27 27.55 51.16
N PHE A 195 30.21 26.22 51.22
CA PHE A 195 30.47 25.32 50.08
C PHE A 195 29.18 24.58 49.70
N PRO A 196 28.22 25.27 49.07
CA PRO A 196 26.90 24.69 48.80
C PRO A 196 26.93 23.55 47.77
N GLY A 197 28.01 23.41 47.01
CA GLY A 197 28.24 22.29 46.09
C GLY A 197 28.81 21.02 46.75
N PHE A 198 28.92 20.95 48.08
CA PHE A 198 29.62 19.86 48.77
C PHE A 198 29.04 18.48 48.48
N GLY A 199 27.73 18.33 48.32
CA GLY A 199 27.07 17.06 48.01
C GLY A 199 26.85 16.81 46.52
N PHE A 200 27.44 17.62 45.63
CA PHE A 200 27.43 17.32 44.21
C PHE A 200 28.23 16.03 43.93
N PRO A 201 27.79 15.16 43.00
CA PRO A 201 28.48 13.90 42.74
C PRO A 201 29.95 14.08 42.35
N GLY A 202 30.86 13.46 43.10
CA GLY A 202 32.30 13.46 42.83
C GLY A 202 33.15 14.36 43.73
N THR A 203 32.55 15.23 44.53
CA THR A 203 33.27 16.16 45.46
C THR A 203 33.81 15.47 46.72
N THR A 204 33.12 14.44 47.22
CA THR A 204 33.46 13.74 48.49
C THR A 204 33.88 12.29 48.29
N GLY A 205 33.94 11.83 47.03
CA GLY A 205 34.36 10.49 46.63
C GLY A 205 34.38 10.38 45.10
N GLY A 206 35.56 10.13 44.52
CA GLY A 206 35.75 10.10 43.08
C GLY A 206 35.32 8.78 42.43
N PHE A 207 34.86 8.87 41.19
CA PHE A 207 34.43 7.73 40.38
C PHE A 207 34.64 7.95 38.89
N ALA A 208 34.63 6.86 38.12
CA ALA A 208 34.85 6.92 36.68
C ALA A 208 33.74 7.73 35.99
N GLY A 209 34.13 8.75 35.22
CA GLY A 209 33.20 9.62 34.48
C GLY A 209 32.68 10.82 35.26
N MET A 210 33.13 11.06 36.50
CA MET A 210 32.75 12.23 37.31
C MET A 210 33.04 13.57 36.63
N GLN A 211 34.06 13.63 35.75
CA GLN A 211 34.38 14.83 34.99
C GLN A 211 33.34 15.18 33.91
N ASP A 212 32.60 14.19 33.42
CA ASP A 212 31.61 14.40 32.35
C ASP A 212 30.36 15.13 32.88
N LEU A 213 30.18 15.18 34.20
CA LEU A 213 29.10 15.88 34.90
C LEU A 213 29.25 17.40 34.86
N ILE A 214 30.45 17.92 34.58
CA ILE A 214 30.75 19.35 34.54
C ILE A 214 31.26 19.69 33.15
N THR A 215 30.34 19.68 32.19
CA THR A 215 30.56 20.09 30.81
C THR A 215 29.41 20.98 30.34
N PRO A 216 29.62 21.84 29.33
CA PRO A 216 28.54 22.62 28.70
C PRO A 216 27.42 21.76 28.12
N GLU A 217 27.71 20.51 27.75
CA GLU A 217 26.79 19.54 27.17
C GLU A 217 25.99 18.75 28.23
N ALA A 218 26.33 18.87 29.52
CA ALA A 218 25.75 18.08 30.59
C ALA A 218 24.72 18.84 31.41
N PHE A 219 23.60 18.16 31.66
CA PHE A 219 22.61 18.52 32.66
C PHE A 219 22.66 17.49 33.79
N VAL A 220 22.74 17.93 35.05
CA VAL A 220 22.82 17.06 36.22
C VAL A 220 21.72 17.43 37.21
N PHE A 221 20.97 16.44 37.66
CA PHE A 221 19.94 16.58 38.69
C PHE A 221 20.35 15.77 39.92
N VAL A 222 20.55 16.45 41.05
CA VAL A 222 21.03 15.86 42.31
C VAL A 222 19.88 15.85 43.32
N ALA A 223 19.72 14.77 44.10
CA ALA A 223 18.78 14.73 45.20
C ALA A 223 19.07 15.87 46.21
N ASP A 224 18.04 16.62 46.57
CA ASP A 224 18.09 17.78 47.48
C ASP A 224 16.72 17.96 48.17
N THR A 225 16.39 17.07 49.09
CA THR A 225 15.05 16.97 49.70
C THR A 225 14.84 18.02 50.78
N ASP A 226 15.89 18.35 51.53
CA ASP A 226 15.88 19.36 52.58
C ASP A 226 16.33 20.77 52.11
N GLY A 227 16.84 20.88 50.88
CA GLY A 227 17.35 22.13 50.30
C GLY A 227 18.79 22.45 50.71
N ASP A 228 19.49 21.50 51.36
CA ASP A 228 20.87 21.56 51.81
C ASP A 228 21.70 20.39 51.25
N LEU A 229 22.35 20.66 50.11
CA LEU A 229 23.33 19.75 49.49
C LEU A 229 24.60 19.49 50.33
N SER A 230 24.72 19.94 51.58
CA SER A 230 25.81 19.48 52.45
C SER A 230 25.55 18.09 53.06
N THR A 231 24.31 17.61 53.02
CA THR A 231 23.93 16.25 53.41
C THR A 231 23.86 15.30 52.21
N PHE A 232 23.85 13.99 52.47
CA PHE A 232 23.72 12.96 51.43
C PHE A 232 22.38 12.25 51.54
N GLU A 233 21.66 12.24 50.44
CA GLU A 233 20.27 11.87 50.33
C GLU A 233 20.06 10.90 49.16
N THR A 234 18.97 10.14 49.25
CA THR A 234 18.51 9.25 48.18
C THR A 234 17.31 9.88 47.48
N PHE A 235 17.07 9.49 46.24
CA PHE A 235 15.74 9.70 45.67
C PHE A 235 14.68 8.85 46.40
N PRO A 236 13.38 9.15 46.23
CA PRO A 236 12.31 8.34 46.82
C PRO A 236 12.36 6.87 46.38
N SER A 237 12.20 5.95 47.34
CA SER A 237 12.11 4.50 47.12
C SER A 237 10.68 4.00 46.95
N GLY A 238 10.50 2.84 46.29
CA GLY A 238 9.17 2.21 46.12
C GLY A 238 8.28 2.93 45.09
N VAL A 239 8.89 3.72 44.22
CA VAL A 239 8.24 4.48 43.14
C VAL A 239 9.11 4.37 41.88
N GLN A 240 8.50 4.60 40.72
CA GLN A 240 9.24 4.72 39.47
C GLN A 240 9.80 6.14 39.34
N LEU A 241 11.13 6.27 39.29
CA LEU A 241 11.80 7.55 39.02
C LEU A 241 11.97 7.71 37.53
N ALA A 242 11.49 8.83 37.00
CA ALA A 242 11.57 9.14 35.59
C ALA A 242 12.12 10.54 35.35
N MET A 243 13.02 10.64 34.38
CA MET A 243 13.54 11.88 33.83
C MET A 243 13.03 12.02 32.40
N GLN A 244 12.05 12.90 32.23
CA GLN A 244 11.45 13.20 30.94
C GLN A 244 12.20 14.36 30.28
N ILE A 245 12.54 14.17 29.01
CA ILE A 245 13.34 15.08 28.19
C ILE A 245 12.52 15.39 26.95
N THR A 246 12.13 16.65 26.77
CA THR A 246 11.28 17.07 25.65
C THR A 246 12.09 17.73 24.54
N THR A 247 11.48 17.89 23.36
CA THR A 247 12.09 18.63 22.24
C THR A 247 12.22 20.13 22.49
N ALA A 248 11.74 20.63 23.64
CA ALA A 248 11.92 22.02 24.07
C ALA A 248 13.36 22.34 24.51
N VAL A 249 14.20 21.33 24.79
CA VAL A 249 15.62 21.55 25.09
C VAL A 249 16.32 22.18 23.89
N ARG A 250 17.07 23.26 24.12
CA ARG A 250 17.82 23.99 23.09
C ARG A 250 19.30 23.94 23.36
N SER A 251 20.09 23.92 22.29
CA SER A 251 21.53 24.16 22.37
C SER A 251 21.82 25.65 22.60
N ALA A 252 23.04 25.98 23.00
CA ALA A 252 23.51 27.37 23.08
C ALA A 252 23.43 28.12 21.73
N GLY A 253 23.33 27.40 20.61
CA GLY A 253 23.06 27.94 19.27
C GLY A 253 21.60 27.88 18.84
N ASP A 254 20.66 27.73 19.78
CA ASP A 254 19.19 27.69 19.60
C ASP A 254 18.65 26.57 18.69
N ARG A 255 19.43 25.50 18.50
CA ARG A 255 18.95 24.27 17.84
C ARG A 255 18.17 23.42 18.84
N ALA A 256 16.95 23.02 18.44
CA ALA A 256 16.11 22.10 19.22
C ALA A 256 16.67 20.68 19.23
N LEU A 257 16.37 19.97 20.32
CA LEU A 257 16.58 18.54 20.44
C LEU A 257 15.71 17.79 19.41
N VAL A 258 16.30 16.86 18.66
CA VAL A 258 15.58 16.15 17.58
C VAL A 258 14.51 15.21 18.14
N ARG A 259 14.79 14.51 19.24
CA ARG A 259 13.93 13.46 19.80
C ARG A 259 13.81 13.59 21.30
N SER A 260 12.61 13.42 21.83
CA SER A 260 12.38 13.29 23.28
C SER A 260 12.91 11.97 23.82
N GLY A 261 13.06 11.87 25.13
CA GLY A 261 13.42 10.62 25.81
C GLY A 261 12.83 10.55 27.22
N LEU A 262 12.69 9.33 27.72
CA LEU A 262 12.25 9.05 29.08
C LEU A 262 13.22 8.05 29.71
N ALA A 263 14.10 8.55 30.57
CA ALA A 263 15.00 7.69 31.34
C ALA A 263 14.30 7.28 32.64
N SER A 264 14.21 5.97 32.87
CA SER A 264 13.46 5.37 33.98
C SER A 264 14.38 4.52 34.85
N THR A 265 14.22 4.59 36.17
CA THR A 265 15.00 3.82 37.15
C THR A 265 14.28 3.75 38.50
N THR A 266 14.80 2.97 39.44
CA THR A 266 14.28 2.81 40.80
C THR A 266 15.40 2.94 41.84
N VAL A 267 15.01 3.13 43.11
CA VAL A 267 15.91 2.94 44.26
C VAL A 267 15.68 1.55 44.80
N GLY A 268 16.73 0.73 44.78
CA GLY A 268 16.65 -0.70 45.09
C GLY A 268 16.31 -1.53 43.85
N ALA A 269 16.00 -2.81 44.05
CA ALA A 269 15.58 -3.68 42.96
C ALA A 269 14.23 -3.22 42.38
N ASP A 270 14.09 -3.31 41.07
CA ASP A 270 12.85 -2.99 40.39
C ASP A 270 11.80 -4.08 40.56
N THR A 271 10.77 -3.78 41.35
CA THR A 271 9.59 -4.63 41.56
C THR A 271 8.30 -3.93 41.17
N MET A 272 8.39 -2.80 40.47
CA MET A 272 7.22 -2.05 40.01
C MET A 272 6.60 -2.79 38.82
N LEU A 273 5.33 -2.51 38.55
CA LEU A 273 4.58 -3.22 37.51
C LEU A 273 4.25 -2.24 36.38
N PRO A 274 4.39 -2.68 35.11
CA PRO A 274 4.09 -1.86 33.95
C PRO A 274 2.58 -1.79 33.69
N GLU A 275 1.87 -0.97 34.46
CA GLU A 275 0.42 -0.79 34.30
C GLU A 275 0.11 0.22 33.18
N ILE A 276 -1.09 0.15 32.61
CA ILE A 276 -1.57 1.21 31.73
C ILE A 276 -1.81 2.47 32.58
N ILE A 277 -1.42 3.65 32.07
CA ILE A 277 -1.76 4.91 32.74
C ILE A 277 -3.28 5.09 32.69
N VAL A 278 -3.87 5.62 33.76
CA VAL A 278 -5.29 5.99 33.80
C VAL A 278 -5.46 7.47 34.13
N THR A 279 -6.54 8.07 33.64
CA THR A 279 -6.95 9.43 34.00
C THR A 279 -7.24 9.54 35.50
N PRO A 280 -7.01 10.70 36.13
CA PRO A 280 -7.36 10.90 37.54
C PRO A 280 -8.87 10.67 37.81
N PRO A 281 -9.26 10.29 39.03
CA PRO A 281 -10.67 10.16 39.41
C PRO A 281 -11.49 11.42 39.07
N PRO A 282 -12.79 11.29 38.74
CA PRO A 282 -13.66 10.13 38.98
C PRO A 282 -13.78 9.11 37.82
N SER A 283 -13.21 9.38 36.65
CA SER A 283 -13.44 8.56 35.44
C SER A 283 -12.52 7.35 35.31
N SER A 284 -11.26 7.45 35.78
CA SER A 284 -10.27 6.35 35.78
C SER A 284 -10.13 5.61 34.44
N LEU A 285 -10.27 6.32 33.33
CA LEU A 285 -10.18 5.78 31.96
C LEU A 285 -8.72 5.52 31.57
N PRO A 286 -8.40 4.44 30.85
CA PRO A 286 -7.06 4.19 30.31
C PRO A 286 -6.57 5.34 29.41
N ASP A 287 -5.29 5.72 29.51
CA ASP A 287 -4.60 6.70 28.64
C ASP A 287 -4.27 6.05 27.29
N VAL A 288 -5.34 5.81 26.55
CA VAL A 288 -5.36 5.33 25.18
C VAL A 288 -6.08 6.39 24.36
N THR A 289 -5.46 6.82 23.26
CA THR A 289 -6.01 7.88 22.40
C THR A 289 -5.98 7.42 20.94
N PRO A 290 -7.10 7.40 20.22
CA PRO A 290 -8.47 7.68 20.67
C PRO A 290 -8.99 6.67 21.70
N GLY A 291 -9.93 7.07 22.54
CA GLY A 291 -10.47 6.20 23.59
C GLY A 291 -11.46 6.92 24.50
N GLY A 292 -11.96 6.25 25.53
CA GLY A 292 -12.83 6.86 26.54
C GLY A 292 -14.24 7.20 26.03
N GLY A 293 -14.65 6.63 24.89
CA GLY A 293 -15.91 6.91 24.23
C GLY A 293 -15.85 8.08 23.24
N ASP A 294 -14.66 8.47 22.78
CA ASP A 294 -14.49 9.43 21.68
C ASP A 294 -15.37 9.04 20.47
N THR A 295 -15.97 10.03 19.81
CA THR A 295 -16.86 9.85 18.65
C THR A 295 -16.41 10.68 17.48
N GLY A 296 -16.73 10.28 16.25
CA GLY A 296 -16.35 11.05 15.05
C GLY A 296 -14.86 10.96 14.75
N VAL A 297 -14.22 9.88 15.20
CA VAL A 297 -12.79 9.64 15.03
C VAL A 297 -12.51 9.29 13.57
N ASP A 298 -11.43 9.82 13.01
CA ASP A 298 -10.97 9.46 11.66
C ASP A 298 -10.69 7.93 11.60
N PRO A 299 -11.31 7.18 10.67
CA PRO A 299 -11.07 5.73 10.56
C PRO A 299 -9.64 5.34 10.19
N LEU A 300 -8.81 6.30 9.75
CA LEU A 300 -7.38 6.13 9.44
C LEU A 300 -6.47 6.37 10.65
N THR A 301 -7.04 6.67 11.83
CA THR A 301 -6.25 7.01 13.00
C THR A 301 -5.40 5.84 13.50
N ASN A 302 -4.17 6.15 13.91
CA ASN A 302 -3.40 5.27 14.78
C ASN A 302 -3.90 5.36 16.22
N ILE A 303 -3.58 4.35 17.03
CA ILE A 303 -3.94 4.31 18.45
C ILE A 303 -2.68 4.50 19.28
N ARG A 304 -2.66 5.49 20.16
CA ARG A 304 -1.56 5.69 21.13
C ARG A 304 -1.91 5.04 22.45
N VAL A 305 -0.97 4.27 23.02
CA VAL A 305 -1.08 3.64 24.34
C VAL A 305 0.09 4.05 25.24
N ARG A 306 -0.16 4.27 26.53
CA ARG A 306 0.85 4.70 27.50
C ARG A 306 0.88 3.89 28.79
N PHE A 307 2.08 3.49 29.18
CA PHE A 307 2.37 2.70 30.37
C PHE A 307 3.01 3.55 31.47
N THR A 308 2.92 3.08 32.70
CA THR A 308 3.48 3.75 33.88
C THR A 308 5.01 3.84 33.83
N GLU A 309 5.66 2.98 33.05
CA GLU A 309 7.10 2.89 32.87
C GLU A 309 7.50 2.33 31.51
N SER A 310 8.80 2.15 31.29
CA SER A 310 9.34 1.57 30.06
C SER A 310 9.06 0.07 29.98
N VAL A 311 8.48 -0.37 28.87
CA VAL A 311 8.13 -1.78 28.64
C VAL A 311 8.95 -2.41 27.52
N GLN A 312 8.99 -3.74 27.48
CA GLN A 312 9.61 -4.50 26.41
C GLN A 312 8.78 -4.31 25.14
N PRO A 313 9.34 -3.72 24.06
CA PRO A 313 8.57 -3.45 22.85
C PRO A 313 7.90 -4.70 22.28
N VAL A 314 8.63 -5.82 22.26
CA VAL A 314 8.14 -7.12 21.77
C VAL A 314 7.04 -7.74 22.64
N SER A 315 6.87 -7.29 23.88
CA SER A 315 5.73 -7.71 24.73
C SER A 315 4.43 -6.97 24.39
N VAL A 316 4.52 -5.80 23.75
CA VAL A 316 3.35 -5.01 23.34
C VAL A 316 2.80 -5.51 22.01
N GLY A 317 3.66 -5.82 21.04
CA GLY A 317 3.29 -6.33 19.72
C GLY A 317 4.49 -6.43 18.77
N ASP A 318 4.22 -6.74 17.50
CA ASP A 318 5.25 -6.84 16.45
C ASP A 318 5.79 -5.44 16.11
N LEU A 319 7.11 -5.28 16.04
CA LEU A 319 7.74 -4.00 15.71
C LEU A 319 7.49 -3.64 14.23
N ALA A 320 7.22 -2.37 13.96
CA ALA A 320 7.08 -1.88 12.59
C ALA A 320 8.40 -2.00 11.80
N ASP A 321 8.46 -2.97 10.89
CA ASP A 321 9.58 -3.26 9.99
C ASP A 321 9.30 -2.89 8.52
N GLY A 322 8.16 -2.26 8.26
CA GLY A 322 7.67 -1.93 6.93
C GLY A 322 6.81 -3.03 6.30
N LEU A 323 6.65 -4.18 6.96
CA LEU A 323 5.74 -5.24 6.55
C LEU A 323 4.46 -5.20 7.40
N ALA A 324 3.38 -5.78 6.84
CA ALA A 324 2.15 -5.98 7.61
C ALA A 324 2.44 -6.94 8.79
N PRO A 325 1.89 -6.65 9.98
CA PRO A 325 2.12 -7.47 11.17
C PRO A 325 1.63 -8.91 10.94
N GLY A 326 2.48 -9.87 11.32
CA GLY A 326 2.26 -11.28 11.03
C GLY A 326 1.38 -12.00 12.04
N LEU A 327 1.28 -11.49 13.27
CA LEU A 327 0.54 -12.12 14.36
C LEU A 327 -0.32 -11.11 15.13
N LEU A 328 -1.33 -11.64 15.84
CA LEU A 328 -2.08 -10.87 16.82
C LEU A 328 -1.25 -10.69 18.10
N SER A 329 -1.26 -9.48 18.66
CA SER A 329 -0.66 -9.25 19.98
C SER A 329 -1.43 -9.99 21.06
N GLY A 330 -0.69 -10.65 21.97
CA GLY A 330 -1.26 -11.21 23.19
C GLY A 330 -1.59 -10.13 24.23
N ALA A 331 -0.88 -9.01 24.22
CA ALA A 331 -1.01 -7.96 25.23
C ALA A 331 -2.14 -6.97 24.96
N ILE A 332 -2.34 -6.59 23.70
CA ILE A 332 -3.36 -5.62 23.33
C ILE A 332 -4.19 -6.22 22.18
N ALA A 333 -5.50 -6.23 22.34
CA ALA A 333 -6.45 -6.51 21.28
C ALA A 333 -7.14 -5.22 20.84
N VAL A 334 -7.01 -4.91 19.55
CA VAL A 334 -7.78 -3.86 18.89
C VAL A 334 -8.87 -4.56 18.08
N GLN A 335 -10.13 -4.24 18.34
CA GLN A 335 -11.25 -4.96 17.77
C GLN A 335 -12.33 -4.02 17.27
N PHE A 336 -12.94 -4.30 16.13
CA PHE A 336 -14.10 -3.54 15.64
C PHE A 336 -15.29 -4.45 15.34
N GLY A 337 -16.46 -3.85 15.25
CA GLY A 337 -17.69 -4.55 14.93
C GLY A 337 -18.56 -4.92 16.13
N PRO A 338 -19.78 -5.41 15.87
CA PRO A 338 -20.72 -5.84 16.91
C PRO A 338 -20.21 -7.10 17.62
N SER A 339 -20.68 -7.36 18.84
CA SER A 339 -20.25 -8.52 19.64
C SER A 339 -20.45 -9.89 18.97
N ALA A 340 -21.38 -10.00 18.02
CA ALA A 340 -21.64 -11.23 17.26
C ALA A 340 -20.71 -11.42 16.05
N ALA A 341 -19.99 -10.37 15.62
CA ALA A 341 -19.17 -10.35 14.41
C ALA A 341 -17.89 -9.54 14.61
N GLN A 342 -17.31 -9.62 15.82
CA GLN A 342 -16.16 -8.83 16.22
C GLN A 342 -14.89 -9.30 15.49
N VAL A 343 -14.13 -8.35 14.94
CA VAL A 343 -12.89 -8.60 14.20
C VAL A 343 -11.72 -8.04 14.98
N THR A 344 -10.68 -8.85 15.20
CA THR A 344 -9.42 -8.37 15.77
C THR A 344 -8.51 -7.87 14.65
N VAL A 345 -8.04 -6.63 14.80
CA VAL A 345 -7.15 -5.95 13.85
C VAL A 345 -5.70 -6.17 14.28
N PRO A 346 -4.88 -6.85 13.45
CA PRO A 346 -3.43 -6.86 13.63
C PRO A 346 -2.86 -5.45 13.58
N PHE A 347 -1.80 -5.16 14.33
CA PHE A 347 -1.13 -3.87 14.30
C PHE A 347 0.37 -4.04 14.51
N SER A 348 1.14 -3.13 13.94
CA SER A 348 2.56 -2.97 14.26
C SER A 348 2.70 -1.94 15.38
N VAL A 349 3.76 -2.05 16.18
CA VAL A 349 4.05 -1.14 17.29
C VAL A 349 5.27 -0.30 16.99
N LEU A 350 5.12 1.01 17.19
CA LEU A 350 6.17 1.99 17.04
C LEU A 350 6.30 2.79 18.36
N PRO A 351 7.45 2.75 19.05
CA PRO A 351 7.65 3.64 20.19
C PRO A 351 7.70 5.09 19.70
N THR A 352 7.06 6.00 20.43
CA THR A 352 7.02 7.45 20.08
C THR A 352 8.41 8.07 19.97
N SER A 353 9.41 7.49 20.64
CA SER A 353 10.82 7.74 20.46
C SER A 353 11.59 6.46 20.76
N VAL A 354 12.72 6.23 20.09
CA VAL A 354 13.66 5.14 20.44
C VAL A 354 14.22 5.27 21.86
N TYR A 355 14.04 6.42 22.51
CA TYR A 355 14.43 6.72 23.89
C TYR A 355 13.24 6.80 24.86
N ASP A 356 12.02 6.50 24.41
CA ASP A 356 10.83 6.43 25.25
C ASP A 356 10.04 5.16 24.94
N LEU A 357 10.33 4.11 25.69
CA LEU A 357 9.63 2.82 25.63
C LEU A 357 8.40 2.76 26.56
N SER A 358 7.85 3.90 27.00
CA SER A 358 6.61 3.93 27.80
C SER A 358 5.37 4.30 26.98
N SER A 359 5.56 4.78 25.74
CA SER A 359 4.49 5.26 24.87
C SER A 359 4.64 4.70 23.46
N TYR A 360 3.59 4.02 22.98
CA TYR A 360 3.58 3.37 21.68
C TYR A 360 2.44 3.89 20.82
N ILE A 361 2.72 3.98 19.53
CA ILE A 361 1.73 4.09 18.47
C ILE A 361 1.49 2.68 17.93
N LEU A 362 0.23 2.27 17.93
CA LEU A 362 -0.24 1.07 17.27
C LEU A 362 -0.71 1.48 15.88
N GLU A 363 -0.09 0.91 14.85
CA GLU A 363 -0.40 1.13 13.44
C GLU A 363 -1.25 -0.05 12.94
N PRO A 364 -2.58 0.10 12.81
CA PRO A 364 -3.45 -0.97 12.35
C PRO A 364 -3.06 -1.44 10.95
N SER A 365 -3.14 -2.75 10.69
CA SER A 365 -2.81 -3.30 9.37
C SER A 365 -3.84 -2.97 8.28
N PHE A 366 -5.02 -2.47 8.67
CA PHE A 366 -6.04 -1.95 7.79
C PHE A 366 -6.94 -0.97 8.56
N HIS A 367 -7.59 -0.06 7.83
CA HIS A 367 -8.39 1.00 8.39
C HIS A 367 -9.65 0.48 9.10
N PHE A 368 -10.13 1.24 10.08
CA PHE A 368 -11.42 0.95 10.68
C PHE A 368 -12.55 1.31 9.71
N PRO A 369 -13.71 0.63 9.76
CA PRO A 369 -14.87 1.03 8.97
C PRO A 369 -15.37 2.42 9.39
N GLY A 370 -15.77 3.25 8.43
CA GLY A 370 -16.51 4.49 8.71
C GLY A 370 -17.90 4.25 9.29
N GLU A 371 -18.50 5.30 9.83
CA GLU A 371 -19.92 5.33 10.19
C GLU A 371 -20.76 5.10 8.92
N GLY A 372 -21.51 4.00 8.91
CA GLY A 372 -22.48 3.68 7.87
C GLY A 372 -23.88 4.11 8.30
N PRO A 373 -24.84 4.21 7.37
CA PRO A 373 -26.21 4.58 7.71
C PRO A 373 -26.84 3.55 8.67
N GLU A 374 -27.67 4.03 9.60
CA GLU A 374 -28.32 3.24 10.64
C GLU A 374 -29.40 2.32 10.03
N PHE A 375 -28.97 1.24 9.37
CA PHE A 375 -29.86 0.17 8.94
C PHE A 375 -29.72 -1.03 9.88
N ALA A 376 -30.84 -1.39 10.50
CA ALA A 376 -30.90 -2.28 11.64
C ALA A 376 -30.95 -3.76 11.24
N GLU A 377 -29.96 -4.53 11.70
CA GLU A 377 -30.03 -5.93 12.17
C GLU A 377 -28.64 -6.42 12.63
N CYS A 378 -27.54 -5.89 12.05
CA CYS A 378 -26.17 -6.31 12.34
C CYS A 378 -25.40 -5.46 13.38
N GLY A 379 -25.93 -4.32 13.83
CA GLY A 379 -25.16 -3.35 14.65
C GLY A 379 -24.16 -2.54 13.80
N VAL A 380 -23.47 -1.57 14.41
CA VAL A 380 -22.56 -0.66 13.72
C VAL A 380 -21.11 -1.15 13.77
N PHE A 381 -20.45 -1.18 12.61
CA PHE A 381 -19.04 -1.60 12.47
C PHE A 381 -18.02 -0.48 12.78
N ASN A 382 -18.52 0.72 13.09
CA ASN A 382 -17.73 1.92 13.39
C ASN A 382 -17.22 1.97 14.85
N ARG A 383 -17.65 1.04 15.71
CA ARG A 383 -17.14 0.93 17.09
C ARG A 383 -15.84 0.14 17.11
N VAL A 384 -14.82 0.72 17.74
CA VAL A 384 -13.52 0.10 17.98
C VAL A 384 -13.29 -0.03 19.48
N ASP A 385 -13.13 -1.26 19.96
CA ASP A 385 -12.76 -1.60 21.32
C ASP A 385 -11.25 -1.88 21.40
N VAL A 386 -10.59 -1.27 22.39
CA VAL A 386 -9.16 -1.50 22.69
C VAL A 386 -9.07 -2.13 24.07
N SER A 387 -8.55 -3.36 24.11
CA SER A 387 -8.42 -4.16 25.33
C SER A 387 -6.96 -4.47 25.61
N ILE A 388 -6.50 -4.18 26.83
CA ILE A 388 -5.18 -4.53 27.35
C ILE A 388 -5.36 -5.70 28.32
N HIS A 389 -4.66 -6.79 28.07
CA HIS A 389 -4.71 -8.01 28.87
C HIS A 389 -3.72 -7.99 30.03
N ALA A 390 -4.11 -8.59 31.15
CA ALA A 390 -3.23 -8.79 32.30
C ALA A 390 -2.16 -9.87 32.03
N GLY A 391 -0.96 -9.67 32.57
CA GLY A 391 0.14 -10.65 32.57
C GLY A 391 0.87 -10.80 31.24
N GLN A 392 0.72 -9.86 30.32
CA GLN A 392 1.27 -9.94 28.95
C GLN A 392 2.29 -8.84 28.65
N VAL A 393 2.09 -7.64 29.20
CA VAL A 393 3.04 -6.52 29.04
C VAL A 393 4.16 -6.70 30.06
N LEU A 394 5.40 -6.76 29.59
CA LEU A 394 6.59 -6.94 30.42
C LEU A 394 7.38 -5.64 30.50
N ASP A 395 7.88 -5.29 31.69
CA ASP A 395 8.84 -4.20 31.84
C ASP A 395 10.25 -4.64 31.43
N THR A 396 11.21 -3.71 31.48
CA THR A 396 12.62 -4.03 31.16
C THR A 396 13.30 -4.98 32.13
N SER A 397 12.70 -5.21 33.31
CA SER A 397 13.20 -6.06 34.40
C SER A 397 12.55 -7.46 34.42
N GLY A 398 11.52 -7.69 33.60
CA GLY A 398 10.77 -8.94 33.48
C GLY A 398 9.51 -9.03 34.35
N ASN A 399 9.08 -7.97 35.03
CA ASN A 399 7.80 -7.94 35.74
C ASN A 399 6.64 -7.76 34.74
N ALA A 400 5.50 -8.39 35.03
CA ALA A 400 4.33 -8.35 34.16
C ALA A 400 3.20 -7.51 34.75
N ASN A 401 2.44 -6.80 33.90
CA ASN A 401 1.26 -6.05 34.33
C ASN A 401 0.22 -6.95 35.02
N GLN A 402 -0.49 -6.45 36.03
CA GLN A 402 -1.52 -7.21 36.74
C GLN A 402 -2.93 -6.82 36.31
N ASN A 403 -3.16 -5.57 35.95
CA ASN A 403 -4.51 -5.13 35.60
C ASN A 403 -4.78 -5.29 34.11
N ALA A 404 -6.02 -5.66 33.81
CA ALA A 404 -6.59 -5.52 32.48
C ALA A 404 -7.30 -4.17 32.38
N ALA A 405 -7.37 -3.62 31.18
CA ALA A 405 -8.04 -2.36 30.92
C ALA A 405 -8.77 -2.42 29.58
N THR A 406 -9.92 -1.77 29.49
CA THR A 406 -10.67 -1.67 28.25
C THR A 406 -11.14 -0.25 28.03
N THR A 407 -11.19 0.14 26.77
CA THR A 407 -11.68 1.44 26.32
C THR A 407 -12.27 1.27 24.92
N PHE A 408 -12.99 2.28 24.44
CA PHE A 408 -13.54 2.24 23.08
C PHE A 408 -13.63 3.64 22.50
N PHE A 409 -13.80 3.72 21.18
CA PHE A 409 -14.20 4.91 20.45
C PHE A 409 -15.10 4.52 19.27
N THR A 410 -15.77 5.50 18.65
CA THR A 410 -16.51 5.31 17.40
C THR A 410 -15.92 6.19 16.30
N THR A 411 -15.71 5.58 15.14
CA THR A 411 -15.29 6.31 13.94
C THR A 411 -16.45 7.15 13.40
N GLY A 412 -16.10 8.26 12.75
CA GLY A 412 -17.04 9.12 12.03
C GLY A 412 -17.21 8.71 10.57
N GLU A 413 -17.68 9.64 9.73
CA GLU A 413 -17.73 9.44 8.28
C GLU A 413 -16.33 9.11 7.72
N GLY A 414 -16.28 8.17 6.79
CA GLY A 414 -15.06 7.76 6.12
C GLY A 414 -15.30 6.53 5.25
N PRO A 415 -14.26 5.95 4.63
CA PRO A 415 -14.42 4.80 3.76
C PRO A 415 -15.13 3.65 4.48
N GLY A 416 -16.24 3.20 3.90
CA GLY A 416 -16.89 1.98 4.34
C GLY A 416 -16.07 0.75 3.99
N LEU A 417 -16.48 -0.41 4.49
CA LEU A 417 -15.98 -1.69 4.02
C LEU A 417 -16.41 -1.88 2.56
N VAL A 418 -15.47 -2.26 1.71
CA VAL A 418 -15.72 -2.49 0.28
C VAL A 418 -15.67 -3.99 -0.02
N ASN A 419 -16.65 -4.45 -0.78
CA ASN A 419 -16.64 -5.77 -1.40
C ASN A 419 -17.04 -5.62 -2.87
N ALA A 420 -16.05 -5.36 -3.72
CA ALA A 420 -16.25 -5.07 -5.14
C ALA A 420 -16.11 -6.30 -6.04
N PRO A 421 -16.83 -6.37 -7.16
CA PRO A 421 -16.56 -7.35 -8.21
C PRO A 421 -15.13 -7.23 -8.73
N VAL A 422 -14.61 -8.33 -9.26
CA VAL A 422 -13.24 -8.41 -9.78
C VAL A 422 -13.25 -8.59 -11.29
N ALA A 423 -12.14 -8.23 -11.94
CA ALA A 423 -12.01 -8.36 -13.39
C ALA A 423 -12.25 -9.81 -13.88
N PRO A 424 -12.94 -9.98 -15.03
CA PRO A 424 -13.35 -8.96 -15.99
C PRO A 424 -14.74 -8.36 -15.72
N ASP A 425 -15.43 -8.74 -14.65
CA ASP A 425 -16.81 -8.31 -14.38
C ASP A 425 -16.90 -6.84 -13.93
N VAL A 426 -15.85 -6.06 -14.19
CA VAL A 426 -15.63 -4.75 -13.61
C VAL A 426 -14.85 -3.85 -14.56
N VAL A 427 -15.24 -2.58 -14.60
CA VAL A 427 -14.41 -1.49 -15.14
C VAL A 427 -14.15 -0.49 -14.02
N TYR A 428 -12.89 -0.11 -13.87
CA TYR A 428 -12.45 0.87 -12.87
C TYR A 428 -12.56 2.27 -13.47
N ALA A 429 -13.17 3.20 -12.72
CA ALA A 429 -13.39 4.57 -13.15
C ALA A 429 -12.68 5.55 -12.21
N GLY A 430 -11.58 6.14 -12.67
CA GLY A 430 -10.89 7.21 -11.98
C GLY A 430 -11.64 8.53 -12.11
N ARG A 431 -11.86 9.19 -10.98
CA ARG A 431 -12.53 10.50 -10.88
C ARG A 431 -11.48 11.55 -10.60
N GLY A 432 -11.45 12.59 -11.43
CA GLY A 432 -10.56 13.74 -11.29
C GLY A 432 -11.25 14.95 -10.64
N GLY A 433 -10.65 16.13 -10.78
CA GLY A 433 -11.30 17.41 -10.44
C GLY A 433 -11.40 17.71 -8.94
N GLY A 434 -12.53 18.28 -8.50
CA GLY A 434 -12.72 18.75 -7.12
C GLY A 434 -12.93 17.62 -6.10
N SER A 435 -13.12 16.40 -6.57
CA SER A 435 -13.57 15.25 -5.78
C SER A 435 -12.84 13.96 -6.20
N PRO A 436 -11.50 13.94 -6.21
CA PRO A 436 -10.71 12.84 -6.76
C PRO A 436 -10.99 11.51 -6.04
N GLY A 437 -10.95 10.42 -6.79
CA GLY A 437 -11.20 9.09 -6.24
C GLY A 437 -11.38 7.99 -7.27
N LEU A 438 -11.84 6.84 -6.80
CA LEU A 438 -12.12 5.66 -7.61
C LEU A 438 -13.58 5.25 -7.43
N SER A 439 -14.25 4.95 -8.54
CA SER A 439 -15.52 4.24 -8.59
C SER A 439 -15.36 2.97 -9.42
N ILE A 440 -16.30 2.05 -9.23
CA ILE A 440 -16.30 0.75 -9.91
C ILE A 440 -17.65 0.54 -10.57
N ILE A 441 -17.62 0.17 -11.84
CA ILE A 441 -18.79 -0.24 -12.62
C ILE A 441 -18.90 -1.77 -12.54
N ASP A 442 -20.01 -2.29 -12.02
CA ASP A 442 -20.32 -3.73 -12.03
C ASP A 442 -20.95 -4.13 -13.36
N LEU A 443 -20.32 -5.05 -14.10
CA LEU A 443 -20.78 -5.49 -15.41
C LEU A 443 -21.68 -6.73 -15.40
N ASN A 444 -21.82 -7.45 -14.27
CA ASN A 444 -22.68 -8.65 -14.20
C ASN A 444 -23.86 -8.50 -13.25
N GLY A 445 -23.79 -7.63 -12.24
CA GLY A 445 -24.97 -7.18 -11.49
C GLY A 445 -25.59 -8.18 -10.52
N TYR A 446 -24.96 -9.35 -10.29
CA TYR A 446 -25.47 -10.44 -9.43
C TYR A 446 -24.50 -10.83 -8.31
N GLY A 447 -23.51 -9.98 -8.05
CA GLY A 447 -22.51 -10.18 -7.01
C GLY A 447 -23.06 -10.05 -5.60
N GLY A 448 -22.46 -10.77 -4.65
CA GLY A 448 -22.55 -10.39 -3.23
C GLY A 448 -21.69 -9.15 -3.02
N GLY A 449 -21.85 -8.41 -1.92
CA GLY A 449 -21.19 -7.11 -1.88
C GLY A 449 -21.51 -6.29 -0.65
N SER A 450 -20.82 -5.16 -0.53
CA SER A 450 -21.28 -4.03 0.24
C SER A 450 -22.25 -3.20 -0.61
N GLY A 451 -23.25 -2.56 0.01
CA GLY A 451 -24.26 -1.78 -0.71
C GLY A 451 -25.59 -1.71 0.02
N ASN A 452 -26.66 -1.36 -0.69
CA ASN A 452 -28.01 -1.31 -0.11
C ASN A 452 -28.61 -2.73 -0.06
N PRO A 453 -28.84 -3.32 1.13
CA PRO A 453 -29.34 -4.70 1.25
C PRO A 453 -30.84 -4.84 1.00
N THR A 454 -31.56 -3.73 0.77
CA THR A 454 -33.02 -3.73 0.61
C THR A 454 -33.43 -4.65 -0.53
N TYR A 455 -34.46 -5.48 -0.28
CA TYR A 455 -35.07 -6.37 -1.26
C TYR A 455 -36.49 -6.73 -0.81
N ASP A 456 -37.47 -6.51 -1.68
CA ASP A 456 -38.86 -6.91 -1.46
C ASP A 456 -39.25 -8.03 -2.44
N PRO A 457 -39.58 -9.25 -1.98
CA PRO A 457 -40.02 -10.33 -2.89
C PRO A 457 -41.28 -10.00 -3.71
N SER A 458 -42.07 -9.00 -3.31
CA SER A 458 -43.22 -8.50 -4.07
C SER A 458 -42.87 -7.40 -5.07
N ASP A 459 -41.70 -6.78 -4.91
CA ASP A 459 -41.08 -5.83 -5.83
C ASP A 459 -39.61 -6.21 -6.05
N PRO A 460 -39.34 -7.38 -6.67
CA PRO A 460 -38.00 -7.97 -6.73
C PRO A 460 -36.96 -7.15 -7.48
N ILE A 461 -37.35 -6.10 -8.22
CA ILE A 461 -36.44 -5.25 -8.98
C ILE A 461 -36.74 -3.77 -8.72
N GLU A 462 -36.06 -3.20 -7.72
CA GLU A 462 -36.16 -1.78 -7.34
C GLU A 462 -34.81 -1.07 -7.58
N GLU A 463 -34.83 0.12 -8.17
CA GLU A 463 -33.63 0.88 -8.51
C GLU A 463 -32.81 1.21 -7.26
N GLY A 464 -31.53 0.83 -7.26
CA GLY A 464 -30.61 1.08 -6.14
C GLY A 464 -30.75 0.12 -4.95
N SER A 465 -31.68 -0.85 -5.03
CA SER A 465 -31.82 -1.98 -4.09
C SER A 465 -31.00 -3.19 -4.56
N SER A 466 -30.81 -4.18 -3.68
CA SER A 466 -29.96 -5.34 -3.98
C SER A 466 -30.60 -6.25 -5.04
N ASN A 467 -29.86 -6.53 -6.11
CA ASN A 467 -30.20 -7.54 -7.11
C ASN A 467 -29.59 -8.93 -6.76
N PHE A 468 -28.74 -9.01 -5.74
CA PHE A 468 -28.15 -10.26 -5.26
C PHE A 468 -29.19 -11.36 -4.94
N PRO A 469 -30.35 -11.07 -4.31
CA PRO A 469 -31.37 -12.09 -4.05
C PRO A 469 -32.02 -12.67 -5.32
N ASN A 470 -31.97 -11.96 -6.45
CA ASN A 470 -32.47 -12.47 -7.75
C ASN A 470 -31.50 -13.46 -8.41
N ASN A 471 -30.26 -13.57 -7.93
CA ASN A 471 -29.32 -14.56 -8.44
C ASN A 471 -29.90 -15.98 -8.25
N PRO A 472 -30.09 -16.78 -9.32
CA PRO A 472 -30.73 -18.09 -9.24
C PRO A 472 -29.96 -19.08 -8.35
N ASN A 473 -28.64 -18.90 -8.21
CA ASN A 473 -27.85 -19.70 -7.28
C ASN A 473 -28.18 -19.41 -5.82
N VAL A 474 -28.59 -18.18 -5.52
CA VAL A 474 -28.99 -17.75 -4.17
C VAL A 474 -30.44 -18.14 -3.92
N SER A 475 -31.35 -17.79 -4.82
CA SER A 475 -32.80 -17.93 -4.63
C SER A 475 -33.29 -19.39 -4.65
N PHE A 476 -32.76 -20.24 -5.54
CA PHE A 476 -33.26 -21.61 -5.73
C PHE A 476 -32.44 -22.68 -5.02
N GLN A 477 -31.12 -22.51 -4.98
CA GLN A 477 -30.21 -23.52 -4.43
C GLN A 477 -29.32 -23.03 -3.29
N GLY A 478 -29.42 -21.77 -2.86
CA GLY A 478 -28.51 -21.15 -1.89
C GLY A 478 -28.34 -21.93 -0.59
N GLY A 479 -29.43 -22.46 -0.03
CA GLY A 479 -29.40 -23.31 1.18
C GLY A 479 -28.74 -24.69 0.99
N THR A 480 -28.65 -25.17 -0.25
CA THR A 480 -27.99 -26.45 -0.59
C THR A 480 -26.52 -26.28 -0.92
N MET A 481 -26.09 -25.06 -1.28
CA MET A 481 -24.69 -24.73 -1.47
C MET A 481 -23.90 -24.85 -0.17
N ARG A 482 -22.58 -25.02 -0.27
CA ARG A 482 -21.68 -25.21 0.88
C ARG A 482 -20.44 -24.35 0.73
N PRO A 483 -20.29 -23.26 1.50
CA PRO A 483 -21.23 -22.77 2.52
C PRO A 483 -22.58 -22.29 1.93
N PRO A 484 -23.67 -22.25 2.72
CA PRO A 484 -24.95 -21.76 2.22
C PRO A 484 -24.87 -20.28 1.82
N LEU A 485 -25.49 -19.94 0.69
CA LEU A 485 -25.68 -18.55 0.25
C LEU A 485 -27.04 -18.04 0.73
N GLN A 486 -27.07 -16.83 1.29
CA GLN A 486 -28.28 -16.17 1.77
C GLN A 486 -28.20 -14.68 1.46
N ALA A 487 -29.36 -14.07 1.17
CA ALA A 487 -29.47 -12.62 1.02
C ALA A 487 -29.05 -11.91 2.31
N GLY A 488 -28.33 -10.79 2.17
CA GLY A 488 -27.96 -9.94 3.28
C GLY A 488 -29.11 -9.04 3.74
N SER A 489 -29.04 -8.58 4.99
CA SER A 489 -29.94 -7.57 5.55
C SER A 489 -29.22 -6.29 5.99
N CYS A 490 -27.91 -6.18 5.73
CA CYS A 490 -27.05 -5.11 6.22
C CYS A 490 -26.14 -4.55 5.10
N THR A 491 -25.61 -3.35 5.26
CA THR A 491 -24.85 -2.72 4.18
C THR A 491 -23.56 -3.45 3.84
N ILE A 492 -22.95 -4.17 4.78
CA ILE A 492 -21.79 -5.03 4.56
C ILE A 492 -22.08 -6.29 3.73
N ASN A 493 -23.35 -6.66 3.55
CA ASN A 493 -23.77 -7.78 2.71
C ASN A 493 -24.87 -7.37 1.73
N GLY A 494 -24.90 -6.08 1.36
CA GLY A 494 -25.91 -5.45 0.52
C GLY A 494 -25.93 -5.87 -0.94
N GLY A 495 -24.97 -6.66 -1.43
CA GLY A 495 -24.99 -7.18 -2.80
C GLY A 495 -24.89 -6.10 -3.88
N SER A 496 -24.80 -6.53 -5.14
CA SER A 496 -24.85 -5.64 -6.30
C SER A 496 -26.25 -5.04 -6.49
N ALA A 497 -26.34 -3.82 -6.99
CA ALA A 497 -27.61 -3.17 -7.36
C ALA A 497 -28.06 -3.48 -8.80
N GLY A 498 -27.29 -4.27 -9.55
CA GLY A 498 -27.58 -4.62 -10.94
C GLY A 498 -26.44 -4.31 -11.90
N VAL A 499 -26.61 -4.67 -13.17
CA VAL A 499 -25.61 -4.42 -14.22
C VAL A 499 -25.47 -2.92 -14.49
N PHE A 500 -24.24 -2.47 -14.80
CA PHE A 500 -23.85 -1.07 -14.99
C PHE A 500 -24.07 -0.15 -13.78
N THR A 501 -24.40 -0.70 -12.62
CA THR A 501 -24.47 0.07 -11.38
C THR A 501 -23.10 0.26 -10.76
N LEU A 502 -22.95 1.33 -9.97
CA LEU A 502 -21.72 1.55 -9.22
C LEU A 502 -21.70 0.70 -7.95
N THR A 503 -20.55 0.06 -7.70
CA THR A 503 -20.30 -0.60 -6.41
C THR A 503 -20.30 0.43 -5.30
N LYS A 504 -20.98 0.12 -4.19
CA LYS A 504 -21.06 0.97 -3.00
C LYS A 504 -20.27 0.37 -1.84
N ASP A 505 -19.70 1.22 -0.99
CA ASP A 505 -19.13 0.81 0.28
C ASP A 505 -20.22 0.54 1.33
N SER A 506 -19.85 0.07 2.52
CA SER A 506 -20.81 -0.16 3.61
C SER A 506 -21.46 1.12 4.16
N SER A 507 -20.99 2.29 3.73
CA SER A 507 -21.60 3.60 4.00
C SER A 507 -22.50 4.10 2.86
N LEU A 508 -22.71 3.27 1.82
CA LEU A 508 -23.51 3.56 0.62
C LEU A 508 -22.91 4.61 -0.33
N GLU A 509 -21.60 4.86 -0.24
CA GLU A 509 -20.87 5.74 -1.16
C GLU A 509 -20.33 4.97 -2.37
N ASP A 510 -20.45 5.55 -3.57
CA ASP A 510 -19.92 4.96 -4.83
C ASP A 510 -18.47 5.36 -5.14
N ARG A 511 -17.96 6.39 -4.46
CA ARG A 511 -16.56 6.80 -4.50
C ARG A 511 -15.79 6.04 -3.42
N ILE A 512 -15.53 4.77 -3.69
CA ILE A 512 -15.01 3.78 -2.75
C ILE A 512 -13.55 4.03 -2.34
N VAL A 513 -12.77 4.73 -3.17
CA VAL A 513 -11.45 5.28 -2.78
C VAL A 513 -11.50 6.78 -2.91
N ARG A 514 -11.09 7.49 -1.86
CA ARG A 514 -11.21 8.95 -1.75
C ARG A 514 -10.12 9.51 -0.83
N SER A 515 -9.95 10.83 -0.84
CA SER A 515 -9.06 11.52 0.08
C SER A 515 -9.29 11.08 1.55
N PRO A 516 -8.23 10.90 2.34
CA PRO A 516 -6.82 11.17 2.01
C PRO A 516 -6.07 9.97 1.40
N VAL A 517 -6.76 8.88 1.02
CA VAL A 517 -6.10 7.69 0.46
C VAL A 517 -5.41 8.01 -0.87
N VAL A 518 -6.06 8.81 -1.71
CA VAL A 518 -5.56 9.30 -3.00
C VAL A 518 -5.86 10.79 -3.14
N LEU A 519 -4.97 11.52 -3.82
CA LEU A 519 -5.12 12.95 -4.08
C LEU A 519 -5.46 13.29 -5.53
N ASP A 520 -4.96 12.52 -6.50
CA ASP A 520 -5.25 12.73 -7.92
C ASP A 520 -5.07 11.43 -8.73
N VAL A 521 -6.14 10.91 -9.35
CA VAL A 521 -6.09 9.64 -10.09
C VAL A 521 -5.76 9.90 -11.56
N SER A 522 -4.53 9.64 -11.97
CA SER A 522 -4.06 9.91 -13.33
C SER A 522 -4.06 8.68 -14.26
N ASP A 523 -3.88 7.47 -13.73
CA ASP A 523 -3.95 6.22 -14.50
C ASP A 523 -4.15 5.02 -13.55
N ILE A 524 -4.68 3.91 -14.07
CA ILE A 524 -5.03 2.72 -13.28
C ILE A 524 -4.64 1.46 -14.04
N HIS A 525 -3.93 0.54 -13.40
CA HIS A 525 -3.51 -0.74 -13.98
C HIS A 525 -3.72 -1.92 -13.04
N LEU A 526 -4.01 -3.10 -13.58
CA LEU A 526 -4.10 -4.35 -12.82
C LEU A 526 -2.86 -5.20 -13.04
N GLY A 527 -2.28 -5.78 -11.99
CA GLY A 527 -1.15 -6.71 -12.08
C GLY A 527 -1.53 -8.16 -11.81
N TRP A 528 -0.66 -8.85 -11.06
CA TRP A 528 -0.86 -10.24 -10.64
C TRP A 528 -2.14 -10.42 -9.83
N SER A 529 -2.70 -11.63 -9.95
CA SER A 529 -3.82 -12.05 -9.10
C SER A 529 -3.39 -12.10 -7.65
N LEU A 530 -4.22 -11.57 -6.76
CA LEU A 530 -4.00 -11.68 -5.33
C LEU A 530 -4.17 -13.11 -4.84
N ASP A 531 -4.85 -13.98 -5.59
CA ASP A 531 -5.05 -15.37 -5.20
C ASP A 531 -3.73 -16.10 -5.02
N VAL A 532 -2.74 -15.84 -5.89
CA VAL A 532 -1.41 -16.46 -5.81
C VAL A 532 -0.55 -15.88 -4.71
N SER A 533 -0.76 -14.63 -4.33
CA SER A 533 0.01 -13.99 -3.26
C SER A 533 -0.59 -14.28 -1.90
N PHE A 534 -1.90 -14.08 -1.73
CA PHE A 534 -2.52 -14.10 -0.41
C PHE A 534 -3.10 -15.44 0.00
N ASN A 535 -3.44 -16.32 -0.95
CA ASN A 535 -3.80 -17.66 -0.54
C ASN A 535 -3.00 -18.82 -1.14
N ASN A 536 -2.29 -18.67 -2.27
CA ASN A 536 -1.27 -19.66 -2.69
C ASN A 536 0.15 -19.26 -2.28
N GLY A 537 0.31 -18.08 -1.65
CA GLY A 537 1.62 -17.51 -1.43
C GLY A 537 2.24 -18.02 -0.12
N PRO A 538 3.57 -18.22 -0.11
CA PRO A 538 4.28 -18.37 1.15
C PRO A 538 4.21 -17.08 1.98
N SER A 539 4.66 -17.14 3.23
CA SER A 539 4.92 -15.94 4.04
C SER A 539 5.80 -14.95 3.25
N PRO A 540 5.53 -13.63 3.27
CA PRO A 540 4.62 -12.92 4.19
C PRO A 540 3.18 -12.74 3.69
N PHE A 541 2.83 -13.19 2.49
CA PHE A 541 1.54 -12.85 1.88
C PHE A 541 0.41 -13.84 2.20
N GLY A 542 0.74 -15.13 2.36
CA GLY A 542 -0.24 -16.16 2.72
C GLY A 542 -0.94 -15.85 4.04
N CYS A 543 -2.16 -16.39 4.26
CA CYS A 543 -2.91 -16.08 5.47
C CYS A 543 -2.14 -16.35 6.77
N LEU A 544 -1.66 -15.29 7.43
CA LEU A 544 -0.66 -15.40 8.50
C LEU A 544 -1.25 -15.82 9.85
N ALA A 545 -2.55 -15.57 10.06
CA ALA A 545 -3.19 -15.68 11.37
C ALA A 545 -4.08 -16.93 11.58
N GLY A 546 -3.82 -18.03 10.86
CA GLY A 546 -4.35 -19.37 11.15
C GLY A 546 -5.88 -19.56 10.97
N GLY A 547 -6.29 -20.29 9.93
CA GLY A 547 -7.71 -20.60 9.71
C GLY A 547 -8.06 -21.40 8.45
N GLY A 548 -7.08 -22.07 7.83
CA GLY A 548 -7.24 -22.64 6.49
C GLY A 548 -8.05 -23.93 6.42
N ASN A 549 -8.87 -24.06 5.38
CA ASN A 549 -9.44 -25.32 4.92
C ASN A 549 -8.32 -26.21 4.37
N LEU A 550 -8.07 -27.40 4.95
CA LEU A 550 -7.05 -28.34 4.45
C LEU A 550 -7.30 -28.77 2.98
N CYS A 551 -8.54 -28.67 2.49
CA CYS A 551 -8.85 -28.95 1.08
C CYS A 551 -8.60 -27.76 0.15
N ALA A 552 -8.30 -26.58 0.68
CA ALA A 552 -7.98 -25.37 -0.08
C ALA A 552 -6.47 -25.13 -0.23
N VAL A 553 -5.63 -26.11 0.11
CA VAL A 553 -4.17 -26.02 -0.07
C VAL A 553 -3.79 -26.06 -1.55
N ASP A 554 -2.65 -25.44 -1.88
CA ASP A 554 -2.23 -25.21 -3.27
C ASP A 554 -2.00 -26.50 -4.06
N GLY A 555 -1.50 -27.54 -3.39
CA GLY A 555 -1.28 -28.85 -4.00
C GLY A 555 -2.55 -29.55 -4.49
N MET A 556 -3.74 -29.04 -4.12
CA MET A 556 -5.04 -29.54 -4.59
C MET A 556 -5.64 -28.65 -5.69
N LYS A 557 -5.09 -27.46 -5.94
CA LYS A 557 -5.59 -26.55 -6.99
C LYS A 557 -4.98 -26.92 -8.34
N GLN A 558 -5.81 -27.30 -9.29
CA GLN A 558 -5.42 -27.67 -10.65
C GLN A 558 -6.28 -26.91 -11.66
N VAL A 559 -5.71 -25.85 -12.25
CA VAL A 559 -6.39 -25.08 -13.29
C VAL A 559 -6.28 -25.84 -14.61
N ALA A 560 -7.42 -26.21 -15.21
CA ALA A 560 -7.49 -26.90 -16.49
C ALA A 560 -8.50 -26.24 -17.41
N THR A 561 -8.08 -25.79 -18.59
CA THR A 561 -8.90 -25.05 -19.56
C THR A 561 -9.07 -25.81 -20.87
N VAL A 562 -10.21 -25.61 -21.53
CA VAL A 562 -10.49 -26.03 -22.91
C VAL A 562 -11.04 -24.83 -23.67
N ILE A 563 -10.53 -24.59 -24.88
CA ILE A 563 -10.99 -23.49 -25.74
C ILE A 563 -12.38 -23.81 -26.29
N ASP A 564 -13.30 -22.86 -26.15
CA ASP A 564 -14.64 -22.90 -26.74
C ASP A 564 -14.97 -21.55 -27.40
N GLY A 565 -14.76 -21.48 -28.71
CA GLY A 565 -14.91 -20.22 -29.45
C GLY A 565 -13.93 -19.14 -28.98
N SER A 566 -14.47 -18.02 -28.49
CA SER A 566 -13.69 -16.87 -27.96
C SER A 566 -13.59 -16.88 -26.42
N THR A 567 -13.95 -17.99 -25.77
CA THR A 567 -13.87 -18.14 -24.31
C THR A 567 -13.27 -19.49 -23.91
N LEU A 568 -13.18 -19.74 -22.61
CA LEU A 568 -12.64 -20.95 -22.00
C LEU A 568 -13.71 -21.67 -21.16
N ASN A 569 -13.75 -22.99 -21.28
CA ASN A 569 -14.50 -23.87 -20.38
C ASN A 569 -13.56 -24.68 -19.47
N PRO A 570 -13.99 -25.06 -18.25
CA PRO A 570 -13.25 -26.01 -17.42
C PRO A 570 -13.03 -27.34 -18.13
N GLY A 571 -11.78 -27.84 -18.11
CA GLY A 571 -11.43 -29.13 -18.70
C GLY A 571 -11.79 -30.32 -17.81
N ALA A 572 -12.15 -31.45 -18.41
CA ALA A 572 -12.22 -32.73 -17.69
C ALA A 572 -10.82 -33.22 -17.28
N THR A 573 -10.72 -34.14 -16.33
CA THR A 573 -9.45 -34.77 -15.88
C THR A 573 -8.77 -35.63 -16.94
N ASN A 574 -9.37 -35.82 -18.13
CA ASN A 574 -8.77 -36.55 -19.25
C ASN A 574 -9.48 -36.33 -20.62
N PRO A 575 -9.26 -35.23 -21.37
CA PRO A 575 -9.84 -35.05 -22.71
C PRO A 575 -8.82 -34.72 -23.80
N THR A 576 -9.17 -35.04 -25.05
CA THR A 576 -8.40 -34.71 -26.26
C THR A 576 -8.55 -33.22 -26.61
N GLY A 577 -7.49 -32.41 -26.40
CA GLY A 577 -7.45 -30.97 -26.76
C GLY A 577 -6.15 -30.28 -26.30
N ILE A 578 -5.93 -29.00 -26.63
CA ILE A 578 -4.84 -28.17 -26.08
C ILE A 578 -5.22 -27.83 -24.64
N GLN A 579 -4.65 -28.54 -23.66
CA GLN A 579 -4.84 -28.26 -22.24
C GLN A 579 -3.64 -27.50 -21.69
N VAL A 580 -3.92 -26.42 -20.96
CA VAL A 580 -2.98 -25.83 -19.99
C VAL A 580 -3.38 -26.40 -18.63
N LEU A 581 -2.49 -27.19 -18.02
CA LEU A 581 -2.66 -27.71 -16.66
C LEU A 581 -1.61 -27.06 -15.77
N ILE A 582 -2.06 -26.31 -14.76
CA ILE A 582 -1.17 -25.61 -13.84
C ILE A 582 -1.58 -25.93 -12.41
N ASP A 583 -0.66 -26.59 -11.71
CA ASP A 583 -0.76 -26.85 -10.28
C ASP A 583 -0.53 -25.54 -9.52
N GLY A 584 -1.43 -25.20 -8.59
CA GLY A 584 -1.31 -23.98 -7.78
C GLY A 584 -1.43 -22.66 -8.56
N GLY A 585 -2.02 -22.65 -9.75
CA GLY A 585 -2.19 -21.43 -10.56
C GLY A 585 -3.19 -20.41 -9.99
N PRO A 586 -3.15 -19.13 -10.44
CA PRO A 586 -4.19 -18.15 -10.14
C PRO A 586 -5.54 -18.56 -10.74
N ASN A 587 -6.65 -17.97 -10.26
CA ASN A 587 -7.90 -18.09 -10.99
C ASN A 587 -7.76 -17.44 -12.38
N ILE A 588 -8.42 -18.02 -13.40
CA ILE A 588 -8.49 -17.39 -14.72
C ILE A 588 -9.29 -16.10 -14.60
N VAL A 589 -8.78 -15.00 -15.17
CA VAL A 589 -9.49 -13.71 -15.16
C VAL A 589 -10.90 -13.90 -15.70
N GLY A 590 -11.06 -14.45 -16.91
CA GLY A 590 -12.37 -14.71 -17.52
C GLY A 590 -13.31 -15.67 -16.80
N TRP A 591 -12.95 -16.22 -15.62
CA TRP A 591 -13.83 -17.08 -14.83
C TRP A 591 -14.14 -16.48 -13.48
N ALA A 592 -15.41 -16.28 -13.16
CA ALA A 592 -15.85 -15.74 -11.87
C ALA A 592 -16.84 -16.69 -11.18
N PRO A 593 -16.52 -17.27 -10.00
CA PRO A 593 -17.52 -18.06 -9.28
C PRO A 593 -18.64 -17.12 -8.81
N HIS A 594 -19.89 -17.36 -9.23
CA HIS A 594 -21.01 -16.50 -8.78
C HIS A 594 -21.64 -17.01 -7.48
N PRO A 595 -21.87 -16.16 -6.48
CA PRO A 595 -21.70 -14.70 -6.53
C PRO A 595 -20.25 -14.22 -6.53
N ASN A 596 -19.95 -13.29 -7.44
CA ASN A 596 -18.68 -12.58 -7.54
C ASN A 596 -18.90 -11.09 -7.20
N PRO A 597 -18.29 -10.55 -6.14
CA PRO A 597 -17.49 -11.26 -5.14
C PRO A 597 -18.39 -12.06 -4.18
N PRO A 598 -17.82 -12.99 -3.40
CA PRO A 598 -18.56 -13.70 -2.37
C PRO A 598 -18.91 -12.79 -1.19
N PRO A 599 -19.87 -13.17 -0.33
CA PRO A 599 -20.22 -12.41 0.87
C PRO A 599 -19.03 -12.21 1.82
N MET A 600 -19.05 -11.09 2.55
CA MET A 600 -18.10 -10.87 3.64
C MET A 600 -18.40 -11.76 4.84
N VAL A 601 -17.36 -12.21 5.54
CA VAL A 601 -17.46 -13.07 6.74
C VAL A 601 -16.73 -12.45 7.91
N PHE A 602 -17.35 -12.52 9.09
CA PHE A 602 -16.87 -11.92 10.32
C PHE A 602 -17.04 -12.89 11.52
N PRO A 603 -15.98 -13.17 12.31
CA PRO A 603 -14.58 -12.82 12.03
C PRO A 603 -14.11 -13.48 10.72
N PRO A 604 -13.17 -12.85 10.00
CA PRO A 604 -12.80 -13.31 8.67
C PRO A 604 -11.94 -14.57 8.74
N LEU A 605 -11.97 -15.39 7.68
CA LEU A 605 -11.08 -16.57 7.55
C LEU A 605 -9.61 -16.16 7.52
N CYS A 606 -9.34 -14.98 6.96
CA CYS A 606 -8.03 -14.35 6.98
C CYS A 606 -8.11 -12.89 7.43
N ILE A 607 -7.39 -12.57 8.52
CA ILE A 607 -7.26 -11.21 9.06
C ILE A 607 -5.98 -10.50 8.61
N SER A 608 -4.97 -11.22 8.13
CA SER A 608 -3.71 -10.65 7.64
C SER A 608 -3.23 -11.47 6.42
N PRO A 609 -3.43 -10.95 5.20
CA PRO A 609 -4.16 -9.72 4.86
C PRO A 609 -5.67 -9.84 5.15
N PHE A 610 -6.35 -8.71 5.31
CA PHE A 610 -7.80 -8.69 5.55
C PHE A 610 -8.57 -9.04 4.27
N LEU A 611 -8.87 -10.33 4.10
CA LEU A 611 -9.65 -10.84 2.96
C LEU A 611 -11.15 -10.82 3.24
N ALA A 612 -11.54 -11.04 4.49
CA ALA A 612 -12.92 -10.94 4.99
C ALA A 612 -13.99 -11.59 4.14
N SER A 613 -13.70 -12.74 3.58
CA SER A 613 -14.48 -13.31 2.50
C SER A 613 -14.81 -14.77 2.74
N GLN A 614 -15.98 -15.16 2.24
CA GLN A 614 -16.37 -16.55 2.23
C GLN A 614 -15.76 -17.25 1.02
N GLU A 615 -15.07 -18.38 1.24
CA GLU A 615 -14.67 -19.26 0.12
C GLU A 615 -15.92 -19.64 -0.70
N PRO A 616 -15.87 -19.53 -2.03
CA PRO A 616 -17.00 -19.80 -2.89
C PRO A 616 -17.40 -21.25 -2.75
N THR A 617 -18.66 -21.49 -3.03
CA THR A 617 -19.36 -22.71 -2.67
C THR A 617 -18.72 -23.94 -3.32
N SER A 618 -18.24 -24.87 -2.49
CA SER A 618 -17.80 -26.18 -2.93
C SER A 618 -19.00 -27.03 -3.33
N VAL A 619 -18.83 -27.79 -4.40
CA VAL A 619 -19.78 -28.83 -4.80
C VAL A 619 -19.00 -30.13 -4.98
N ASP A 620 -18.81 -30.87 -3.88
CA ASP A 620 -18.31 -32.26 -3.90
C ASP A 620 -19.27 -33.21 -4.69
N SER A 621 -20.39 -32.70 -5.20
CA SER A 621 -21.31 -33.34 -6.14
C SER A 621 -21.92 -32.31 -7.10
N LEU A 622 -22.08 -32.66 -8.38
CA LEU A 622 -22.66 -31.90 -9.52
C LEU A 622 -23.77 -30.88 -9.19
N GLY A 623 -23.43 -29.75 -8.56
CA GLY A 623 -24.26 -28.55 -8.55
C GLY A 623 -23.98 -27.79 -9.84
N PHE A 624 -24.99 -27.65 -10.70
CA PHE A 624 -24.87 -26.81 -11.89
C PHE A 624 -24.92 -25.34 -11.45
N ASN A 625 -24.07 -24.50 -12.05
CA ASN A 625 -24.30 -23.07 -11.98
C ASN A 625 -25.63 -22.77 -12.70
N LEU A 626 -26.59 -22.20 -11.98
CA LEU A 626 -27.90 -21.84 -12.54
C LEU A 626 -27.90 -20.47 -13.22
N LEU A 627 -26.85 -19.66 -12.97
CA LEU A 627 -26.66 -18.38 -13.61
C LEU A 627 -25.90 -18.59 -14.94
N VAL A 628 -26.61 -18.31 -16.03
CA VAL A 628 -26.18 -18.51 -17.42
C VAL A 628 -26.31 -17.20 -18.19
N PRO A 629 -25.71 -17.08 -19.40
CA PRO A 629 -26.01 -15.98 -20.32
C PRO A 629 -27.52 -15.79 -20.52
N GLY A 630 -28.00 -14.55 -20.47
CA GLY A 630 -29.43 -14.26 -20.58
C GLY A 630 -29.73 -12.76 -20.60
N ASP A 631 -30.90 -12.38 -20.12
CA ASP A 631 -31.29 -10.97 -19.97
C ASP A 631 -30.79 -10.42 -18.61
N PRO A 632 -29.81 -9.49 -18.60
CA PRO A 632 -29.24 -8.96 -17.37
C PRO A 632 -30.03 -7.79 -16.75
N PHE A 633 -31.06 -7.28 -17.43
CA PHE A 633 -31.87 -6.16 -16.96
C PHE A 633 -33.26 -6.57 -16.48
N GLY A 634 -33.87 -7.59 -17.08
CA GLY A 634 -35.28 -7.91 -16.83
C GLY A 634 -36.21 -6.84 -17.40
N ASP A 635 -37.35 -6.63 -16.76
CA ASP A 635 -38.31 -5.57 -17.11
C ASP A 635 -38.85 -4.91 -15.83
N PRO A 636 -38.23 -3.80 -15.37
CA PRO A 636 -38.67 -3.07 -14.19
C PRO A 636 -40.11 -2.56 -14.29
N ALA A 637 -40.58 -2.17 -15.49
CA ALA A 637 -41.93 -1.65 -15.69
C ALA A 637 -43.02 -2.71 -15.49
N GLN A 638 -42.67 -3.99 -15.67
CA GLN A 638 -43.53 -5.14 -15.39
C GLN A 638 -43.15 -5.87 -14.10
N ASN A 639 -42.17 -5.37 -13.35
CA ASN A 639 -41.62 -5.99 -12.15
C ASN A 639 -41.16 -7.44 -12.41
N ILE A 640 -40.45 -7.64 -13.54
CA ILE A 640 -39.86 -8.91 -13.94
C ILE A 640 -38.36 -8.83 -13.63
N PRO A 641 -37.82 -9.68 -12.74
CA PRO A 641 -36.41 -9.64 -12.39
C PRO A 641 -35.54 -10.16 -13.53
N PRO A 642 -34.23 -9.84 -13.53
CA PRO A 642 -33.34 -10.25 -14.59
C PRO A 642 -33.07 -11.76 -14.55
N THR A 643 -32.75 -12.38 -15.69
CA THR A 643 -32.69 -13.84 -15.84
C THR A 643 -31.32 -14.41 -16.22
N GLY A 644 -30.31 -13.58 -16.50
CA GLY A 644 -28.98 -14.06 -16.85
C GLY A 644 -27.91 -12.98 -16.96
N LEU A 645 -26.70 -13.38 -17.31
CA LEU A 645 -25.51 -12.52 -17.32
C LEU A 645 -25.45 -11.60 -18.55
N LEU A 646 -24.71 -10.48 -18.42
CA LEU A 646 -24.37 -9.60 -19.54
C LEU A 646 -23.48 -10.29 -20.58
N SER A 647 -22.60 -11.20 -20.11
CA SER A 647 -21.79 -12.05 -20.99
C SER A 647 -22.66 -12.98 -21.84
N VAL A 648 -22.31 -13.13 -23.12
CA VAL A 648 -22.96 -14.06 -24.05
C VAL A 648 -22.43 -15.50 -23.98
N ALA A 649 -21.40 -15.73 -23.16
CA ALA A 649 -20.85 -17.06 -22.92
C ALA A 649 -20.72 -17.34 -21.43
N GLN A 650 -20.75 -18.63 -21.06
CA GLN A 650 -20.61 -19.04 -19.67
C GLN A 650 -19.22 -18.66 -19.15
N ASN A 651 -19.16 -17.74 -18.19
CA ASN A 651 -17.95 -17.31 -17.48
C ASN A 651 -18.02 -17.61 -15.97
N ALA A 652 -19.15 -18.13 -15.48
CA ALA A 652 -19.31 -18.45 -14.07
C ALA A 652 -19.37 -19.96 -13.82
N PHE A 653 -18.60 -20.47 -12.87
CA PHE A 653 -18.49 -21.91 -12.64
C PHE A 653 -18.34 -22.24 -11.14
N PHE A 654 -18.72 -23.46 -10.73
CA PHE A 654 -18.52 -23.98 -9.37
C PHE A 654 -17.62 -25.21 -9.35
N GLN A 655 -16.35 -25.02 -8.97
CA GLN A 655 -15.33 -26.07 -8.82
C GLN A 655 -14.32 -25.63 -7.74
N GLY A 656 -14.86 -25.23 -6.59
CA GLY A 656 -14.14 -24.80 -5.40
C GLY A 656 -13.51 -25.94 -4.58
N PRO A 657 -12.67 -25.62 -3.58
CA PRO A 657 -12.11 -26.59 -2.64
C PRO A 657 -13.19 -27.42 -1.94
N SER A 658 -12.97 -28.72 -1.71
CA SER A 658 -13.89 -29.56 -0.92
C SER A 658 -14.18 -28.99 0.47
N LEU A 659 -15.26 -29.47 1.09
CA LEU A 659 -15.60 -29.08 2.46
C LEU A 659 -14.43 -29.31 3.44
N PRO A 660 -14.23 -28.43 4.44
CA PRO A 660 -13.18 -28.59 5.43
C PRO A 660 -13.21 -29.97 6.09
N THR A 661 -12.07 -30.65 6.04
CA THR A 661 -11.85 -31.96 6.65
C THR A 661 -10.51 -31.96 7.39
N THR A 662 -10.33 -32.89 8.32
CA THR A 662 -9.09 -33.08 9.07
C THR A 662 -8.08 -34.00 8.36
N ASN A 663 -8.45 -34.61 7.23
CA ASN A 663 -7.58 -35.52 6.47
C ASN A 663 -7.55 -35.15 4.99
N ILE A 664 -6.39 -34.71 4.51
CA ILE A 664 -6.17 -34.28 3.12
C ILE A 664 -6.54 -35.36 2.09
N ALA A 665 -6.49 -36.65 2.44
CA ALA A 665 -6.89 -37.74 1.54
C ALA A 665 -8.41 -37.78 1.25
N GLN A 666 -9.21 -37.00 1.97
CA GLN A 666 -10.64 -36.83 1.74
C GLN A 666 -10.95 -35.59 0.88
N CYS A 667 -9.95 -34.79 0.54
CA CYS A 667 -10.09 -33.62 -0.31
C CYS A 667 -10.03 -34.03 -1.80
N SER A 668 -10.84 -33.37 -2.62
CA SER A 668 -10.76 -33.48 -4.09
C SER A 668 -9.91 -32.36 -4.66
N THR A 669 -9.35 -32.57 -5.85
CA THR A 669 -8.71 -31.46 -6.60
C THR A 669 -9.78 -30.50 -7.12
N TYR A 670 -9.43 -29.23 -7.20
CA TYR A 670 -10.36 -28.15 -7.56
C TYR A 670 -9.74 -27.18 -8.56
N GLY A 671 -10.56 -26.44 -9.31
CA GLY A 671 -10.09 -25.63 -10.44
C GLY A 671 -9.78 -24.19 -10.06
N TYR A 672 -10.60 -23.60 -9.20
CA TYR A 672 -10.51 -22.21 -8.78
C TYR A 672 -11.18 -22.08 -7.43
N ARG A 673 -10.86 -21.02 -6.70
CA ARG A 673 -11.42 -20.75 -5.38
C ARG A 673 -11.86 -19.31 -5.29
N GLN A 674 -11.96 -18.78 -4.08
CA GLN A 674 -12.34 -17.40 -3.90
C GLN A 674 -11.46 -16.45 -4.71
N GLN A 675 -12.10 -15.57 -5.48
CA GLN A 675 -11.42 -14.43 -6.07
C GLN A 675 -11.28 -13.34 -5.01
N ILE A 676 -10.04 -12.90 -4.81
CA ILE A 676 -9.71 -11.74 -3.98
C ILE A 676 -9.13 -10.59 -4.80
N GLY A 677 -9.29 -10.65 -6.12
CA GLY A 677 -8.91 -9.62 -7.06
C GLY A 677 -7.46 -9.74 -7.53
N GLN A 678 -6.90 -8.59 -7.89
CA GLN A 678 -5.55 -8.38 -8.38
C GLN A 678 -4.91 -7.22 -7.61
N PHE A 679 -3.59 -7.10 -7.69
CA PHE A 679 -2.94 -5.84 -7.35
C PHE A 679 -3.44 -4.77 -8.30
N LEU A 680 -4.06 -3.71 -7.77
CA LEU A 680 -4.47 -2.53 -8.53
C LEU A 680 -3.47 -1.42 -8.25
N TYR A 681 -2.75 -0.99 -9.29
CA TYR A 681 -1.78 0.08 -9.25
C TYR A 681 -2.45 1.37 -9.71
N LEU A 682 -2.59 2.32 -8.80
CA LEU A 682 -3.18 3.62 -9.06
C LEU A 682 -2.08 4.68 -9.06
N VAL A 683 -1.96 5.43 -10.15
CA VAL A 683 -1.00 6.52 -10.26
C VAL A 683 -1.56 7.77 -9.57
N ASP A 684 -1.07 8.06 -8.37
CA ASP A 684 -1.41 9.27 -7.61
C ASP A 684 -0.39 10.37 -7.87
N ARG A 685 -0.69 11.23 -8.84
CA ARG A 685 0.22 12.31 -9.21
C ARG A 685 0.33 13.37 -8.11
N GLY A 686 -0.78 13.66 -7.42
CA GLY A 686 -0.84 14.62 -6.33
C GLY A 686 -0.02 14.18 -5.12
N GLY A 687 -0.09 12.89 -4.79
CA GLY A 687 0.72 12.23 -3.77
C GLY A 687 2.16 11.95 -4.19
N ARG A 688 2.45 11.99 -5.50
CA ARG A 688 3.72 11.61 -6.12
C ARG A 688 4.10 10.16 -5.81
N GLU A 689 3.16 9.25 -6.02
CA GLU A 689 3.33 7.84 -5.70
C GLU A 689 2.46 6.93 -6.56
N ILE A 690 2.76 5.64 -6.51
CA ILE A 690 1.80 4.60 -6.88
C ILE A 690 1.15 4.08 -5.60
N VAL A 691 -0.17 4.14 -5.53
CA VAL A 691 -0.95 3.50 -4.46
C VAL A 691 -1.34 2.11 -4.94
N VAL A 692 -0.86 1.08 -4.24
CA VAL A 692 -1.19 -0.31 -4.55
C VAL A 692 -2.35 -0.74 -3.67
N LEU A 693 -3.45 -1.15 -4.31
CA LEU A 693 -4.70 -1.52 -3.65
C LEU A 693 -5.03 -2.99 -3.92
N ASN A 694 -5.75 -3.60 -2.98
CA ASN A 694 -6.49 -4.82 -3.26
C ASN A 694 -7.71 -4.49 -4.15
N SER A 695 -7.80 -5.06 -5.36
CA SER A 695 -8.85 -4.67 -6.31
C SER A 695 -10.29 -5.11 -5.93
N ASN A 696 -10.45 -5.98 -4.92
CA ASN A 696 -11.75 -6.37 -4.34
C ASN A 696 -12.11 -5.56 -3.08
N ARG A 697 -11.11 -5.31 -2.21
CA ARG A 697 -11.31 -4.69 -0.89
C ARG A 697 -11.01 -3.20 -0.83
N MET A 698 -10.27 -2.69 -1.81
CA MET A 698 -9.71 -1.34 -1.80
C MET A 698 -8.89 -1.00 -0.55
N THR A 699 -8.36 -2.03 0.12
CA THR A 699 -7.35 -1.86 1.17
C THR A 699 -6.02 -1.52 0.52
N VAL A 700 -5.31 -0.54 1.09
CA VAL A 700 -3.95 -0.20 0.69
C VAL A 700 -3.04 -1.34 1.08
N ILE A 701 -2.29 -1.85 0.11
CA ILE A 701 -1.26 -2.86 0.29
C ILE A 701 0.10 -2.18 0.41
N ASP A 702 0.37 -1.20 -0.46
CA ASP A 702 1.67 -0.53 -0.52
C ASP A 702 1.56 0.88 -1.12
N ARG A 703 2.59 1.70 -0.91
CA ARG A 703 2.76 3.03 -1.46
C ARG A 703 4.19 3.21 -1.97
N ILE A 704 4.34 3.39 -3.27
CA ILE A 704 5.64 3.45 -3.93
C ILE A 704 5.92 4.89 -4.34
N ALA A 705 6.80 5.56 -3.60
CA ALA A 705 7.14 6.97 -3.84
C ALA A 705 7.86 7.17 -5.18
N LEU A 706 7.44 8.20 -5.91
CA LEU A 706 7.98 8.60 -7.21
C LEU A 706 8.18 10.13 -7.27
N PRO A 707 9.00 10.65 -8.18
CA PRO A 707 9.25 12.09 -8.26
C PRO A 707 8.08 12.92 -8.84
N ASP A 708 7.43 12.48 -9.92
CA ASP A 708 6.27 13.13 -10.57
C ASP A 708 5.60 12.16 -11.56
N PRO A 709 4.91 11.12 -11.08
CA PRO A 709 4.37 10.07 -11.94
C PRO A 709 3.15 10.57 -12.75
N THR A 710 3.07 10.21 -14.03
CA THR A 710 1.98 10.68 -14.91
C THR A 710 1.11 9.58 -15.52
N THR A 711 1.72 8.53 -16.07
CA THR A 711 1.04 7.39 -16.70
C THR A 711 1.88 6.15 -16.46
N ALA A 712 1.30 4.97 -16.67
CA ALA A 712 2.05 3.73 -16.58
C ALA A 712 1.70 2.73 -17.68
N ALA A 713 2.58 1.74 -17.86
CA ALA A 713 2.31 0.57 -18.68
C ALA A 713 2.78 -0.69 -17.95
N VAL A 714 2.00 -1.77 -18.04
CA VAL A 714 2.32 -3.05 -17.40
C VAL A 714 2.95 -4.00 -18.42
N GLY A 715 4.11 -4.56 -18.08
CA GLY A 715 4.75 -5.58 -18.88
C GLY A 715 3.84 -6.79 -19.10
N THR A 716 3.87 -7.37 -20.29
CA THR A 716 2.91 -8.42 -20.68
C THR A 716 3.04 -9.72 -19.88
N ASN A 717 4.21 -9.94 -19.30
CA ASN A 717 4.50 -11.05 -18.39
C ASN A 717 4.23 -10.71 -16.92
N LEU A 718 3.75 -9.50 -16.61
CA LEU A 718 3.51 -8.99 -15.26
C LEU A 718 4.80 -8.90 -14.41
N ASP A 719 5.96 -8.72 -15.03
CA ASP A 719 7.23 -8.59 -14.31
C ASP A 719 7.43 -7.15 -13.78
N PHE A 720 7.09 -6.16 -14.59
CA PHE A 720 7.34 -4.74 -14.29
C PHE A 720 6.16 -3.84 -14.60
N LEU A 721 6.01 -2.79 -13.79
CA LEU A 721 5.25 -1.58 -14.09
C LEU A 721 6.24 -0.49 -14.50
N ALA A 722 6.10 0.05 -15.71
CA ALA A 722 6.88 1.19 -16.18
C ALA A 722 6.08 2.47 -15.97
N VAL A 723 6.63 3.43 -15.23
CA VAL A 723 5.94 4.69 -14.88
C VAL A 723 6.74 5.88 -15.41
N THR A 724 6.07 6.75 -16.17
CA THR A 724 6.67 8.01 -16.67
C THR A 724 6.73 9.04 -15.56
N ASN A 725 7.87 9.72 -15.43
CA ASN A 725 8.08 10.81 -14.48
C ASN A 725 8.38 12.11 -15.22
N GLN A 726 7.34 12.93 -15.41
CA GLN A 726 7.38 14.05 -16.34
C GLN A 726 8.41 15.12 -15.93
N ALA A 727 8.40 15.59 -14.67
CA ALA A 727 9.28 16.68 -14.23
C ALA A 727 10.78 16.35 -14.22
N VAL A 728 11.15 15.07 -14.22
CA VAL A 728 12.56 14.63 -14.13
C VAL A 728 13.04 13.89 -15.39
N ASN A 729 12.20 13.77 -16.42
CA ASN A 729 12.52 13.14 -17.71
C ASN A 729 12.97 11.68 -17.59
N THR A 730 12.34 10.90 -16.71
CA THR A 730 12.70 9.48 -16.51
C THR A 730 11.50 8.55 -16.60
N VAL A 731 11.78 7.26 -16.82
CA VAL A 731 10.86 6.15 -16.56
C VAL A 731 11.38 5.33 -15.40
N SER A 732 10.54 5.08 -14.40
CA SER A 732 10.81 4.17 -13.30
C SER A 732 10.24 2.79 -13.62
N PHE A 733 11.03 1.74 -13.40
CA PHE A 733 10.60 0.35 -13.51
C PHE A 733 10.44 -0.22 -12.11
N ILE A 734 9.20 -0.49 -11.75
CA ILE A 734 8.81 -1.09 -10.47
C ILE A 734 8.62 -2.58 -10.72
N ASP A 735 9.27 -3.41 -9.90
CA ASP A 735 9.04 -4.85 -9.91
C ASP A 735 7.68 -5.16 -9.29
N ILE A 736 6.84 -5.88 -10.04
CA ILE A 736 5.47 -6.22 -9.65
C ILE A 736 5.25 -7.73 -9.60
N ASP A 737 6.31 -8.54 -9.68
CA ASP A 737 6.23 -9.99 -9.49
C ASP A 737 6.26 -10.32 -7.99
N PRO A 738 5.17 -10.82 -7.39
CA PRO A 738 5.10 -11.13 -5.96
C PRO A 738 6.05 -12.27 -5.53
N SER A 739 6.63 -13.01 -6.48
CA SER A 739 7.65 -14.02 -6.19
C SER A 739 9.08 -13.46 -6.13
N SER A 740 9.26 -12.19 -6.53
CA SER A 740 10.55 -11.51 -6.54
C SER A 740 10.95 -10.98 -5.16
N ALA A 741 12.26 -10.98 -4.89
CA ALA A 741 12.81 -10.40 -3.67
C ALA A 741 12.79 -8.86 -3.65
N THR A 742 12.60 -8.24 -4.81
CA THR A 742 12.52 -6.77 -5.00
C THR A 742 11.10 -6.32 -5.31
N PHE A 743 10.10 -7.13 -4.98
CA PHE A 743 8.68 -6.82 -5.19
C PHE A 743 8.33 -5.43 -4.64
N HIS A 744 7.66 -4.62 -5.45
CA HIS A 744 7.33 -3.20 -5.23
C HIS A 744 8.51 -2.24 -5.05
N GLU A 745 9.73 -2.67 -5.36
CA GLU A 745 10.88 -1.77 -5.41
C GLU A 745 11.10 -1.23 -6.82
N ILE A 746 11.62 -0.01 -6.89
CA ILE A 746 12.12 0.58 -8.14
C ILE A 746 13.46 -0.09 -8.46
N VAL A 747 13.44 -1.10 -9.34
CA VAL A 747 14.64 -1.84 -9.73
C VAL A 747 15.50 -1.08 -10.74
N LYS A 748 14.90 -0.13 -11.47
CA LYS A 748 15.63 0.70 -12.44
C LYS A 748 14.95 2.03 -12.71
N THR A 749 15.76 3.06 -12.97
CA THR A 749 15.30 4.34 -13.50
C THR A 749 16.09 4.66 -14.77
N THR A 750 15.38 5.02 -15.83
CA THR A 750 15.95 5.25 -17.16
C THR A 750 15.63 6.66 -17.63
N LEU A 751 16.67 7.43 -17.99
CA LEU A 751 16.52 8.75 -18.59
C LEU A 751 15.97 8.62 -20.02
N VAL A 752 14.99 9.45 -20.36
CA VAL A 752 14.33 9.54 -21.67
C VAL A 752 14.37 10.99 -22.17
N GLY A 753 13.63 11.31 -23.24
CA GLY A 753 13.49 12.69 -23.74
C GLY A 753 12.71 13.59 -22.77
N GLU A 754 12.57 14.88 -23.11
CA GLU A 754 11.93 15.86 -22.23
C GLU A 754 10.40 15.73 -22.18
N GLY A 755 9.84 15.81 -20.97
CA GLY A 755 8.40 15.72 -20.74
C GLY A 755 7.80 14.37 -21.14
N PRO A 756 8.31 13.23 -20.63
CA PRO A 756 7.71 11.93 -20.90
C PRO A 756 6.27 11.90 -20.41
N ARG A 757 5.36 11.40 -21.26
CA ARG A 757 3.94 11.33 -20.96
C ARG A 757 3.31 10.02 -21.39
N GLY A 758 2.98 9.83 -22.66
CA GLY A 758 2.42 8.55 -23.14
C GLY A 758 3.46 7.44 -23.08
N ILE A 759 3.07 6.27 -22.62
CA ILE A 759 3.92 5.08 -22.57
C ILE A 759 3.08 3.86 -22.93
N ALA A 760 3.64 2.96 -23.72
CA ALA A 760 3.00 1.68 -24.00
C ALA A 760 4.04 0.57 -24.07
N TRP A 761 3.64 -0.61 -23.62
CA TRP A 761 4.46 -1.81 -23.67
C TRP A 761 4.06 -2.68 -24.86
N GLU A 762 5.03 -3.15 -25.67
CA GLU A 762 4.73 -3.97 -26.84
C GLU A 762 4.10 -5.32 -26.41
N PRO A 763 2.97 -5.75 -27.03
CA PRO A 763 2.21 -6.91 -26.55
C PRO A 763 2.93 -8.28 -26.59
N GLY A 764 4.11 -8.37 -27.20
CA GLY A 764 5.02 -9.52 -27.18
C GLY A 764 6.23 -9.35 -26.24
N ASN A 765 6.28 -8.31 -25.41
CA ASN A 765 7.38 -8.00 -24.48
C ASN A 765 8.72 -7.64 -25.15
N GLU A 766 8.71 -7.02 -26.33
CA GLU A 766 9.96 -6.66 -27.04
C GLU A 766 10.52 -5.28 -26.63
N ASP A 767 9.69 -4.25 -26.77
CA ASP A 767 10.07 -2.85 -26.60
C ASP A 767 8.99 -2.08 -25.82
N ILE A 768 9.38 -0.91 -25.33
CA ILE A 768 8.53 0.04 -24.63
C ILE A 768 8.76 1.39 -25.30
N LEU A 769 7.69 2.06 -25.72
CA LEU A 769 7.77 3.36 -26.37
C LEU A 769 7.27 4.43 -25.42
N VAL A 770 8.01 5.54 -25.35
CA VAL A 770 7.72 6.67 -24.46
C VAL A 770 7.68 7.95 -25.28
N CYS A 771 6.51 8.59 -25.32
CA CYS A 771 6.28 9.89 -25.93
C CYS A 771 6.87 11.00 -25.05
N ASN A 772 7.81 11.77 -25.59
CA ASN A 772 8.45 12.90 -24.92
C ASN A 772 7.83 14.18 -25.49
N GLU A 773 6.75 14.64 -24.86
CA GLU A 773 5.85 15.69 -25.37
C GLU A 773 6.57 17.03 -25.55
N GLN A 774 7.62 17.32 -24.77
CA GLN A 774 8.34 18.59 -24.84
C GLN A 774 9.57 18.56 -25.77
N ASP A 775 10.03 17.37 -26.15
CA ASP A 775 11.21 17.17 -26.99
C ASP A 775 10.86 16.82 -28.45
N ASP A 776 9.57 16.67 -28.77
CA ASP A 776 9.09 16.21 -30.08
C ASP A 776 9.72 14.87 -30.51
N THR A 777 10.01 13.99 -29.53
CA THR A 777 10.63 12.69 -29.76
C THR A 777 9.88 11.54 -29.10
N VAL A 778 10.09 10.32 -29.58
CA VAL A 778 9.75 9.08 -28.87
C VAL A 778 11.03 8.35 -28.49
N SER A 779 11.11 7.90 -27.24
CA SER A 779 12.20 7.09 -26.72
C SER A 779 11.78 5.62 -26.77
N ILE A 780 12.60 4.77 -27.39
CA ILE A 780 12.39 3.32 -27.47
C ILE A 780 13.30 2.65 -26.46
N ILE A 781 12.71 2.01 -25.46
CA ILE A 781 13.37 1.27 -24.40
C ILE A 781 13.27 -0.22 -24.73
N SER A 782 14.38 -0.95 -24.64
CA SER A 782 14.36 -2.41 -24.80
C SER A 782 13.83 -3.08 -23.54
N ALA A 783 12.83 -3.96 -23.65
CA ALA A 783 12.30 -4.71 -22.50
C ALA A 783 13.34 -5.66 -21.87
N PHE A 784 14.36 -6.10 -22.61
CA PHE A 784 15.44 -6.95 -22.08
C PHE A 784 16.37 -6.24 -21.11
N SER A 785 16.71 -5.00 -21.42
CA SER A 785 17.71 -4.24 -20.67
C SER A 785 17.09 -3.11 -19.86
N LEU A 786 15.85 -2.73 -20.13
CA LEU A 786 15.16 -1.55 -19.59
C LEU A 786 15.96 -0.27 -19.81
N SER A 787 16.76 -0.20 -20.87
CA SER A 787 17.54 0.97 -21.29
C SER A 787 17.06 1.48 -22.64
N VAL A 788 17.11 2.81 -22.83
CA VAL A 788 16.83 3.42 -24.14
C VAL A 788 17.81 2.86 -25.16
N ARG A 789 17.27 2.30 -26.25
CA ARG A 789 18.04 1.81 -27.39
C ARG A 789 18.01 2.77 -28.58
N LYS A 790 16.99 3.62 -28.69
CA LYS A 790 16.82 4.57 -29.80
C LYS A 790 15.92 5.74 -29.42
N HIS A 791 16.18 6.91 -29.98
CA HIS A 791 15.24 8.03 -30.06
C HIS A 791 14.81 8.22 -31.52
N ILE A 792 13.53 8.53 -31.74
CA ILE A 792 12.98 8.88 -33.04
C ILE A 792 12.31 10.26 -32.95
N SER A 793 12.35 11.03 -34.03
CA SER A 793 11.82 12.41 -34.07
C SER A 793 11.16 12.78 -35.40
N ALA A 794 11.09 11.84 -36.35
CA ALA A 794 10.58 12.13 -37.68
C ALA A 794 9.05 12.14 -37.68
N ASN A 795 8.45 13.24 -38.16
CA ASN A 795 6.99 13.45 -38.21
C ASN A 795 6.30 13.36 -36.85
N LEU A 796 6.98 13.83 -35.81
CA LEU A 796 6.45 13.96 -34.45
C LEU A 796 6.34 15.44 -34.09
N ASP A 797 5.28 15.79 -33.38
CA ASP A 797 4.97 17.16 -32.94
C ASP A 797 4.19 17.08 -31.64
N GLN A 798 4.90 17.26 -30.53
CA GLN A 798 4.40 17.03 -29.18
C GLN A 798 3.67 15.67 -29.05
N PRO A 799 4.36 14.55 -29.31
CA PRO A 799 3.73 13.23 -29.16
C PRO A 799 3.34 13.05 -27.69
N PHE A 800 2.11 12.65 -27.41
CA PHE A 800 1.63 12.55 -26.02
C PHE A 800 0.98 11.20 -25.68
N GLU A 801 0.59 10.41 -26.68
CA GLU A 801 -0.07 9.10 -26.50
C GLU A 801 0.48 8.09 -27.52
N VAL A 802 0.58 6.82 -27.14
CA VAL A 802 1.09 5.75 -28.01
C VAL A 802 0.36 4.43 -27.76
N SER A 803 0.05 3.69 -28.82
CA SER A 803 -0.55 2.35 -28.72
C SER A 803 0.19 1.39 -29.63
N ILE A 804 0.53 0.20 -29.12
CA ILE A 804 1.39 -0.75 -29.83
C ILE A 804 0.60 -2.02 -30.14
N THR A 805 0.57 -2.39 -31.42
CA THR A 805 -0.03 -3.65 -31.90
C THR A 805 1.04 -4.75 -31.96
N PRO A 806 0.72 -6.04 -31.80
CA PRO A 806 1.74 -7.06 -31.58
C PRO A 806 2.53 -7.35 -32.85
N ARG A 807 3.76 -7.85 -32.69
CA ARG A 807 4.55 -8.32 -33.83
C ARG A 807 3.78 -9.34 -34.67
N GLN A 808 3.57 -9.07 -35.95
CA GLN A 808 2.72 -9.89 -36.82
C GLN A 808 3.46 -11.10 -37.41
N ASN A 809 3.93 -12.02 -36.56
CA ASN A 809 4.59 -13.26 -36.98
C ASN A 809 3.60 -14.42 -36.98
N GLY A 810 3.17 -14.83 -38.18
CA GLY A 810 2.20 -15.91 -38.37
C GLY A 810 0.73 -15.50 -38.29
N PHE A 811 0.43 -14.20 -38.15
CA PHE A 811 -0.92 -13.61 -38.23
C PHE A 811 -0.85 -12.18 -38.78
N GLY A 812 -2.00 -11.51 -38.88
CA GLY A 812 -2.10 -10.14 -39.39
C GLY A 812 -1.59 -10.05 -40.83
N TRP A 813 -0.78 -9.04 -41.13
CA TRP A 813 -0.15 -8.88 -42.46
C TRP A 813 1.07 -9.78 -42.68
N LEU A 814 1.41 -10.68 -41.75
CA LEU A 814 2.58 -11.58 -41.86
C LEU A 814 3.91 -10.82 -42.07
N ARG A 815 3.98 -9.58 -41.62
CA ARG A 815 5.13 -8.69 -41.80
C ARG A 815 6.30 -9.04 -40.88
N ASN A 816 6.04 -9.81 -39.81
CA ASN A 816 6.98 -10.10 -38.73
C ASN A 816 7.65 -8.82 -38.20
N VAL A 817 6.85 -7.77 -38.05
CA VAL A 817 7.15 -6.49 -37.38
C VAL A 817 5.93 -6.14 -36.53
N TYR A 818 6.14 -5.31 -35.51
CA TYR A 818 5.05 -4.68 -34.77
C TYR A 818 4.87 -3.24 -35.26
N PHE A 819 3.68 -2.69 -35.07
CA PHE A 819 3.39 -1.30 -35.39
C PHE A 819 3.01 -0.54 -34.13
N ALA A 820 3.53 0.67 -33.98
CA ALA A 820 3.10 1.60 -32.95
C ALA A 820 2.47 2.84 -33.59
N TRP A 821 1.31 3.21 -33.07
CA TRP A 821 0.56 4.40 -33.43
C TRP A 821 0.94 5.48 -32.43
N ILE A 822 1.44 6.62 -32.89
CA ILE A 822 1.90 7.72 -32.06
C ILE A 822 1.01 8.93 -32.35
N LEU A 823 0.28 9.39 -31.35
CA LEU A 823 -0.69 10.47 -31.47
C LEU A 823 -0.05 11.80 -31.03
N ASN A 824 -0.08 12.77 -31.93
CA ASN A 824 0.52 14.10 -31.77
C ASN A 824 -0.54 15.13 -31.35
N ARG A 825 -0.12 16.22 -30.69
CA ARG A 825 -1.06 17.30 -30.29
C ARG A 825 -1.73 18.00 -31.45
N ASN A 826 -1.08 18.01 -32.61
CA ASN A 826 -1.64 18.56 -33.85
C ASN A 826 -2.67 17.64 -34.54
N GLY A 827 -3.05 16.52 -33.93
CA GLY A 827 -4.05 15.60 -34.46
C GLY A 827 -3.52 14.56 -35.46
N GLN A 828 -2.26 14.66 -35.89
CA GLN A 828 -1.67 13.67 -36.80
C GLN A 828 -1.26 12.40 -36.05
N VAL A 829 -1.46 11.25 -36.68
CA VAL A 829 -1.02 9.95 -36.15
C VAL A 829 0.18 9.46 -36.95
N ALA A 830 1.35 9.38 -36.31
CA ALA A 830 2.54 8.79 -36.90
C ALA A 830 2.54 7.26 -36.72
N LEU A 831 2.94 6.53 -37.76
CA LEU A 831 3.05 5.07 -37.74
C LEU A 831 4.52 4.67 -37.68
N PHE A 832 4.91 4.04 -36.58
CA PHE A 832 6.20 3.40 -36.40
C PHE A 832 6.15 1.93 -36.84
N GLU A 833 7.17 1.49 -37.58
CA GLU A 833 7.37 0.08 -37.94
C GLU A 833 8.66 -0.43 -37.29
N SER A 834 8.54 -1.51 -36.50
CA SER A 834 9.69 -2.05 -35.77
C SER A 834 10.73 -2.73 -36.65
N GLY A 835 11.89 -2.99 -36.05
CA GLY A 835 13.01 -3.68 -36.70
C GLY A 835 12.80 -5.18 -36.92
N PRO A 836 13.84 -5.87 -37.44
CA PRO A 836 15.23 -5.42 -37.52
C PRO A 836 15.49 -4.57 -38.77
N ASN A 837 16.27 -3.51 -38.58
CA ASN A 837 16.84 -2.69 -39.64
C ASN A 837 18.24 -3.20 -40.06
N GLY A 838 18.69 -2.84 -41.26
CA GLY A 838 20.03 -3.22 -41.79
C GLY A 838 19.98 -4.04 -43.08
N VAL A 839 21.15 -4.52 -43.53
CA VAL A 839 21.34 -5.11 -44.88
C VAL A 839 20.45 -6.33 -45.17
N ASN A 840 20.12 -7.10 -44.12
CA ASN A 840 19.20 -8.23 -44.19
C ASN A 840 17.93 -8.01 -43.34
N GLY A 841 17.69 -6.76 -42.93
CA GLY A 841 16.51 -6.38 -42.17
C GLY A 841 15.25 -6.39 -43.03
N TRP A 842 14.10 -6.33 -42.38
CA TRP A 842 12.78 -6.29 -43.05
C TRP A 842 11.83 -5.26 -42.46
N GLY A 843 12.28 -4.50 -41.46
CA GLY A 843 11.51 -3.40 -40.86
C GLY A 843 12.40 -2.19 -40.58
N TYR A 844 11.86 -0.98 -40.76
CA TYR A 844 12.66 0.24 -40.71
C TYR A 844 13.20 0.58 -39.31
N ASP A 845 12.56 0.06 -38.25
CA ASP A 845 12.81 0.47 -36.87
C ASP A 845 12.65 1.98 -36.69
N ASP A 846 11.72 2.60 -37.42
CA ASP A 846 11.51 4.06 -37.47
C ASP A 846 10.06 4.42 -37.85
N VAL A 847 9.72 5.71 -37.77
CA VAL A 847 8.47 6.24 -38.31
C VAL A 847 8.50 6.14 -39.82
N ILE A 848 7.53 5.43 -40.38
CA ILE A 848 7.43 5.19 -41.83
C ILE A 848 6.47 6.16 -42.53
N GLY A 849 5.68 6.92 -41.77
CA GLY A 849 4.82 7.99 -42.27
C GLY A 849 3.69 8.34 -41.29
N VAL A 850 2.72 9.12 -41.75
CA VAL A 850 1.59 9.63 -40.97
C VAL A 850 0.26 9.24 -41.61
N ALA A 851 -0.78 9.07 -40.80
CA ALA A 851 -2.14 8.87 -41.28
C ALA A 851 -2.61 10.09 -42.10
N GLY A 852 -3.47 9.84 -43.10
CA GLY A 852 -4.01 10.90 -43.95
C GLY A 852 -5.04 11.79 -43.25
N SER A 853 -5.75 11.24 -42.26
CA SER A 853 -6.73 11.97 -41.45
C SER A 853 -6.06 12.71 -40.30
N THR A 854 -6.61 13.89 -39.98
CA THR A 854 -6.25 14.67 -38.79
C THR A 854 -7.39 14.58 -37.79
N PHE A 855 -7.08 14.22 -36.54
CA PHE A 855 -8.06 14.10 -35.46
C PHE A 855 -8.00 15.36 -34.60
N GLU A 856 -9.07 16.14 -34.53
CA GLU A 856 -9.04 17.41 -33.81
C GLU A 856 -9.01 17.21 -32.29
N SER A 857 -8.16 17.97 -31.60
CA SER A 857 -8.03 17.96 -30.13
C SER A 857 -8.02 16.56 -29.48
N PRO A 858 -7.14 15.62 -29.91
CA PRO A 858 -7.17 14.23 -29.46
C PRO A 858 -6.94 14.09 -27.95
N LYS A 859 -7.59 13.09 -27.33
CA LYS A 859 -7.59 12.87 -25.88
C LYS A 859 -6.90 11.58 -25.45
N ALA A 860 -7.26 10.45 -26.06
CA ALA A 860 -6.76 9.13 -25.71
C ALA A 860 -6.79 8.18 -26.92
N MET A 861 -6.01 7.11 -26.84
CA MET A 861 -5.95 6.06 -27.85
C MET A 861 -5.77 4.70 -27.18
N GLN A 862 -6.44 3.68 -27.70
CA GLN A 862 -6.30 2.29 -27.25
C GLN A 862 -6.23 1.36 -28.47
N VAL A 863 -5.54 0.24 -28.33
CA VAL A 863 -5.50 -0.80 -29.38
C VAL A 863 -6.91 -1.34 -29.59
N ASP A 864 -7.28 -1.61 -30.85
CA ASP A 864 -8.49 -2.36 -31.16
C ASP A 864 -8.26 -3.85 -30.87
N PRO A 865 -8.88 -4.42 -29.81
CA PRO A 865 -8.67 -5.81 -29.43
C PRO A 865 -9.28 -6.80 -30.44
N VAL A 866 -10.26 -6.36 -31.24
CA VAL A 866 -10.98 -7.20 -32.21
C VAL A 866 -10.24 -7.23 -33.54
N PHE A 867 -9.58 -6.14 -33.94
CA PHE A 867 -8.90 -6.01 -35.22
C PHE A 867 -7.37 -6.27 -35.15
N LEU A 868 -6.99 -7.55 -35.23
CA LEU A 868 -5.58 -7.99 -35.13
C LEU A 868 -4.66 -7.61 -36.31
N PHE A 869 -5.19 -6.96 -37.36
CA PHE A 869 -4.42 -6.45 -38.50
C PHE A 869 -3.85 -5.04 -38.26
N SER A 870 -3.72 -4.67 -36.99
CA SER A 870 -3.30 -3.36 -36.48
C SER A 870 -4.37 -2.29 -36.66
N GLY A 871 -5.16 -2.09 -35.60
CA GLY A 871 -6.13 -1.01 -35.46
C GLY A 871 -6.08 -0.36 -34.09
N VAL A 872 -6.54 0.88 -34.00
CA VAL A 872 -6.67 1.66 -32.77
C VAL A 872 -7.99 2.43 -32.75
N TRP A 873 -8.52 2.60 -31.55
CA TRP A 873 -9.60 3.54 -31.26
C TRP A 873 -9.01 4.84 -30.72
N ILE A 874 -9.50 5.98 -31.21
CA ILE A 874 -9.01 7.31 -30.85
C ILE A 874 -10.20 8.14 -30.38
N ALA A 875 -10.11 8.68 -29.16
CA ALA A 875 -11.05 9.66 -28.62
C ALA A 875 -10.57 11.07 -28.97
N HIS A 876 -11.42 11.88 -29.59
CA HIS A 876 -11.07 13.19 -30.13
C HIS A 876 -12.32 14.10 -30.23
N GLU A 877 -12.16 15.28 -30.82
CA GLU A 877 -13.25 16.16 -31.21
C GLU A 877 -13.43 16.15 -32.74
N GLU A 878 -14.61 16.52 -33.21
CA GLU A 878 -15.03 16.55 -34.61
C GLU A 878 -14.98 15.16 -35.30
N PRO A 879 -16.10 14.44 -35.48
CA PRO A 879 -16.11 13.16 -36.18
C PRO A 879 -15.52 13.27 -37.61
N ILE A 880 -14.91 12.18 -38.06
CA ILE A 880 -14.26 12.08 -39.38
C ILE A 880 -15.26 11.60 -40.43
N ASN A 881 -15.38 12.34 -41.53
CA ASN A 881 -16.10 11.88 -42.70
C ASN A 881 -15.37 10.70 -43.36
N LEU A 882 -16.01 9.53 -43.41
CA LEU A 882 -15.37 8.31 -43.91
C LEU A 882 -15.08 8.32 -45.42
N GLU A 883 -15.71 9.20 -46.21
CA GLU A 883 -15.48 9.29 -47.65
C GLU A 883 -14.31 10.22 -47.99
N THR A 884 -14.16 11.31 -47.23
CA THR A 884 -13.13 12.34 -47.49
C THR A 884 -11.90 12.19 -46.60
N GLY A 885 -12.05 11.60 -45.42
CA GLY A 885 -11.00 11.49 -44.40
C GLY A 885 -10.77 12.76 -43.58
N GLU A 886 -11.61 13.78 -43.77
CA GLU A 886 -11.53 15.09 -43.10
C GLU A 886 -12.55 15.19 -41.95
N PRO A 887 -12.33 16.09 -40.97
CA PRO A 887 -13.32 16.43 -39.95
C PRO A 887 -14.65 16.94 -40.55
N ASP A 888 -15.78 16.52 -39.99
CA ASP A 888 -17.16 16.76 -40.49
C ASP A 888 -18.14 17.21 -39.39
N GLY A 889 -17.64 17.47 -38.18
CA GLY A 889 -18.42 17.92 -37.03
C GLY A 889 -18.31 19.41 -36.71
N ASP A 890 -19.12 19.87 -35.76
CA ASP A 890 -18.99 21.23 -35.23
C ASP A 890 -17.76 21.33 -34.28
N PRO A 891 -17.03 22.46 -34.22
CA PRO A 891 -15.89 22.58 -33.34
C PRO A 891 -16.22 22.35 -31.87
N GLY A 892 -15.50 21.41 -31.25
CA GLY A 892 -15.72 20.98 -29.86
C GLY A 892 -16.70 19.82 -29.70
N GLU A 893 -17.32 19.33 -30.79
CA GLU A 893 -18.18 18.15 -30.77
C GLU A 893 -17.34 16.89 -30.45
N GLY A 894 -17.76 16.08 -29.48
CA GLY A 894 -17.09 14.83 -29.13
C GLY A 894 -17.11 13.79 -30.24
N ALA A 895 -16.03 13.01 -30.35
CA ALA A 895 -15.92 11.93 -31.34
C ALA A 895 -15.07 10.74 -30.87
N ILE A 896 -15.40 9.57 -31.41
CA ILE A 896 -14.56 8.36 -31.32
C ILE A 896 -14.41 7.75 -32.73
N SER A 897 -13.17 7.47 -33.13
CA SER A 897 -12.85 6.92 -34.45
C SER A 897 -11.99 5.66 -34.38
N ASN A 898 -12.22 4.72 -35.29
CA ASN A 898 -11.40 3.51 -35.47
C ASN A 898 -10.48 3.68 -36.68
N LEU A 899 -9.18 3.83 -36.42
CA LEU A 899 -8.13 3.95 -37.43
C LEU A 899 -7.42 2.61 -37.59
N VAL A 900 -7.28 2.13 -38.82
CA VAL A 900 -6.65 0.83 -39.08
C VAL A 900 -5.70 0.85 -40.28
N ILE A 901 -4.85 -0.18 -40.36
CA ILE A 901 -4.25 -0.58 -41.63
C ILE A 901 -5.32 -1.37 -42.42
N ASP A 902 -5.96 -0.73 -43.38
CA ASP A 902 -7.08 -1.29 -44.15
C ASP A 902 -6.61 -2.27 -45.22
N SER A 903 -5.49 -1.95 -45.89
CA SER A 903 -4.82 -2.86 -46.80
C SER A 903 -3.31 -2.69 -46.77
N ALA A 904 -2.59 -3.79 -46.97
CA ALA A 904 -1.14 -3.81 -47.05
C ALA A 904 -0.64 -5.04 -47.82
N ILE A 905 0.55 -4.95 -48.42
CA ILE A 905 1.24 -6.15 -48.92
C ILE A 905 1.53 -7.09 -47.73
N ALA A 906 1.07 -8.33 -47.83
CA ALA A 906 1.34 -9.36 -46.83
C ALA A 906 2.72 -10.02 -47.02
N GLY A 907 3.32 -10.42 -45.90
CA GLY A 907 4.62 -11.07 -45.84
C GLY A 907 5.75 -10.14 -45.40
N MET A 908 6.87 -10.74 -44.99
CA MET A 908 8.09 -10.00 -44.64
C MET A 908 8.63 -9.26 -45.88
N LEU A 909 8.91 -7.97 -45.73
CA LEU A 909 9.38 -7.12 -46.83
C LEU A 909 10.86 -6.76 -46.60
N PRO A 910 11.82 -7.40 -47.30
CA PRO A 910 13.24 -7.14 -47.09
C PRO A 910 13.63 -5.70 -47.42
N LEU A 911 14.50 -5.10 -46.61
CA LEU A 911 15.11 -3.78 -46.84
C LEU A 911 16.30 -3.86 -47.80
N ASN A 912 16.11 -4.47 -48.97
CA ASN A 912 17.13 -4.60 -50.00
C ASN A 912 16.74 -3.82 -51.28
N VAL A 913 17.47 -4.01 -52.38
CA VAL A 913 17.18 -3.34 -53.66
C VAL A 913 15.75 -3.54 -54.17
N ASN A 914 15.06 -4.62 -53.77
CA ASN A 914 13.66 -4.83 -54.12
C ASN A 914 12.72 -3.88 -53.36
N SER A 915 13.13 -3.36 -52.20
CA SER A 915 12.38 -2.34 -51.46
C SER A 915 12.27 -1.02 -52.23
N LEU A 916 13.16 -0.75 -53.18
CA LEU A 916 13.09 0.43 -54.06
C LEU A 916 11.91 0.34 -55.05
N LEU A 917 11.36 -0.85 -55.25
CA LEU A 917 10.21 -1.09 -56.13
C LEU A 917 8.88 -1.08 -55.36
N ILE A 918 8.93 -1.01 -54.03
CA ILE A 918 7.74 -0.89 -53.17
C ILE A 918 7.40 0.61 -53.07
N PRO A 919 6.13 1.01 -53.31
CA PRO A 919 5.67 2.40 -53.19
C PRO A 919 6.03 3.09 -51.88
N GLN A 920 5.90 4.43 -51.86
CA GLN A 920 5.97 5.23 -50.64
C GLN A 920 5.02 4.65 -49.58
N PHE A 921 5.42 4.67 -48.31
CA PHE A 921 4.65 4.09 -47.19
C PHE A 921 4.45 2.56 -47.21
N ARG A 922 5.40 1.82 -47.81
CA ARG A 922 5.41 0.34 -47.85
C ARG A 922 4.12 -0.31 -48.39
N ASP A 923 3.46 0.39 -49.32
CA ASP A 923 2.19 -0.03 -49.94
C ASP A 923 1.12 -0.39 -48.91
N MET A 924 1.03 0.43 -47.85
CA MET A 924 -0.04 0.34 -46.86
C MET A 924 -1.05 1.46 -47.10
N ASN A 925 -2.32 1.14 -46.92
CA ASN A 925 -3.41 2.10 -46.91
C ASN A 925 -3.98 2.19 -45.50
N LEU A 926 -3.92 3.37 -44.90
CA LEU A 926 -4.56 3.64 -43.62
C LEU A 926 -5.95 4.22 -43.89
N ALA A 927 -6.95 3.79 -43.12
CA ALA A 927 -8.31 4.31 -43.24
C ALA A 927 -9.01 4.36 -41.90
N VAL A 928 -9.88 5.35 -41.74
CA VAL A 928 -10.86 5.39 -40.66
C VAL A 928 -12.05 4.52 -41.08
N ARG A 929 -12.36 3.47 -40.31
CA ARG A 929 -13.45 2.52 -40.63
C ARG A 929 -14.76 2.86 -39.96
N ALA A 930 -14.69 3.57 -38.84
CA ALA A 930 -15.83 4.07 -38.10
C ALA A 930 -15.45 5.40 -37.48
N SER A 931 -16.39 6.33 -37.45
CA SER A 931 -16.33 7.58 -36.70
C SER A 931 -17.75 7.93 -36.28
N VAL A 932 -17.95 8.24 -35.01
CA VAL A 932 -19.25 8.66 -34.46
C VAL A 932 -19.06 9.93 -33.64
N GLY A 933 -20.04 10.84 -33.73
CA GLY A 933 -20.04 12.13 -33.06
C GLY A 933 -21.10 12.20 -31.96
N GLU A 934 -21.51 13.41 -31.59
CA GLU A 934 -22.56 13.64 -30.57
C GLU A 934 -23.98 13.29 -31.05
N ASP A 935 -24.14 12.90 -32.31
CA ASP A 935 -25.36 12.21 -32.77
C ASP A 935 -25.57 10.88 -32.02
N ARG A 936 -24.49 10.30 -31.49
CA ARG A 936 -24.49 9.06 -30.71
C ARG A 936 -23.72 9.16 -29.41
N LEU A 937 -23.01 10.24 -29.12
CA LEU A 937 -22.30 10.45 -27.87
C LEU A 937 -23.00 11.51 -27.02
N THR A 938 -22.79 11.49 -25.71
CA THR A 938 -23.32 12.51 -24.81
C THR A 938 -22.41 13.72 -24.68
N GLY A 939 -21.17 13.65 -25.16
CA GLY A 939 -20.19 14.74 -25.13
C GLY A 939 -18.81 14.26 -25.59
N VAL A 940 -17.74 14.99 -25.21
CA VAL A 940 -16.36 14.68 -25.59
C VAL A 940 -15.78 13.53 -24.76
N PRO A 941 -15.47 12.36 -25.37
CA PRO A 941 -14.82 11.28 -24.66
C PRO A 941 -13.35 11.60 -24.38
N VAL A 942 -12.85 11.21 -23.22
CA VAL A 942 -11.45 11.44 -22.81
C VAL A 942 -10.65 10.18 -22.53
N ASP A 943 -11.30 9.03 -22.34
CA ASP A 943 -10.63 7.74 -22.12
C ASP A 943 -11.52 6.57 -22.58
N ILE A 944 -10.91 5.39 -22.78
CA ILE A 944 -11.49 4.23 -23.45
C ILE A 944 -11.26 2.95 -22.60
N ALA A 945 -12.28 2.09 -22.48
CA ALA A 945 -12.16 0.75 -21.91
C ALA A 945 -13.09 -0.28 -22.59
N PHE A 946 -12.87 -1.56 -22.32
CA PHE A 946 -13.63 -2.68 -22.87
C PHE A 946 -14.15 -3.65 -21.79
N ASP A 947 -15.25 -4.37 -22.05
CA ASP A 947 -15.87 -5.29 -21.07
C ASP A 947 -15.05 -6.56 -20.76
N ASN A 948 -14.23 -7.03 -21.70
CA ASN A 948 -13.36 -8.21 -21.54
C ASN A 948 -14.03 -9.54 -21.10
N HIS A 949 -15.36 -9.66 -21.12
CA HIS A 949 -16.06 -10.85 -20.64
C HIS A 949 -15.71 -12.11 -21.45
N LEU A 950 -15.47 -11.95 -22.76
CA LEU A 950 -14.99 -13.01 -23.64
C LEU A 950 -13.48 -12.90 -23.77
N ASN A 951 -12.75 -13.81 -23.12
CA ASN A 951 -11.29 -13.85 -23.22
C ASN A 951 -10.69 -15.26 -23.10
N LEU A 952 -9.46 -15.37 -23.56
CA LEU A 952 -8.60 -16.55 -23.54
C LEU A 952 -7.41 -16.35 -22.60
N SER A 953 -7.60 -15.63 -21.48
CA SER A 953 -6.52 -15.30 -20.55
C SER A 953 -5.86 -16.55 -19.92
N GLY A 954 -6.56 -17.68 -19.90
CA GLY A 954 -6.02 -18.96 -19.46
C GLY A 954 -5.12 -19.69 -20.46
N ILE A 955 -4.76 -19.05 -21.57
CA ILE A 955 -3.82 -19.57 -22.56
C ILE A 955 -2.50 -18.81 -22.48
N ILE A 956 -1.38 -19.48 -22.77
CA ILE A 956 -0.03 -18.90 -22.71
C ILE A 956 0.08 -17.70 -23.65
N ASN A 957 0.74 -16.63 -23.17
CA ASN A 957 1.08 -15.46 -23.99
C ASN A 957 1.80 -15.88 -25.26
N TRP A 958 1.46 -15.19 -26.36
CA TRP A 958 2.25 -15.33 -27.57
C TRP A 958 3.62 -14.66 -27.41
N GLN A 959 4.67 -15.27 -27.97
CA GLN A 959 6.05 -14.77 -27.89
C GLN A 959 6.79 -14.97 -29.21
N THR A 960 7.84 -14.18 -29.40
CA THR A 960 8.80 -14.31 -30.49
C THR A 960 10.22 -14.41 -29.94
N PHE A 961 11.20 -14.57 -30.83
CA PHE A 961 12.61 -14.50 -30.44
C PHE A 961 13.06 -13.09 -30.00
N TYR A 962 12.21 -12.07 -30.18
CA TYR A 962 12.42 -10.71 -29.68
C TYR A 962 11.77 -10.45 -28.32
N SER A 963 10.99 -11.39 -27.80
CA SER A 963 10.33 -11.26 -26.51
C SER A 963 11.33 -11.35 -25.37
N ALA A 964 11.27 -10.42 -24.42
CA ALA A 964 12.03 -10.51 -23.18
C ALA A 964 11.37 -11.49 -22.20
N GLY A 965 12.21 -12.20 -21.43
CA GLY A 965 11.73 -13.14 -20.41
C GLY A 965 11.04 -14.38 -20.98
N SER A 966 10.34 -15.11 -20.11
CA SER A 966 9.49 -16.25 -20.49
C SER A 966 8.02 -15.83 -20.41
N PRO A 967 7.14 -16.29 -21.31
CA PRO A 967 5.74 -15.91 -21.30
C PRO A 967 5.07 -16.39 -20.01
N VAL A 968 4.35 -15.49 -19.34
CA VAL A 968 3.50 -15.89 -18.22
C VAL A 968 2.42 -16.87 -18.72
N PRO A 969 2.18 -17.98 -18.02
CA PRO A 969 1.35 -19.05 -18.55
C PRO A 969 -0.16 -18.76 -18.47
N LEU A 970 -0.59 -17.90 -17.53
CA LEU A 970 -1.98 -17.47 -17.35
C LEU A 970 -2.04 -15.97 -17.12
N ASN A 971 -3.13 -15.35 -17.55
CA ASN A 971 -3.52 -13.97 -17.25
C ASN A 971 -2.49 -12.89 -17.64
N GLY A 972 -1.53 -13.18 -18.53
CA GLY A 972 -0.65 -12.12 -19.04
C GLY A 972 -1.42 -11.04 -19.82
N LYS A 973 -0.82 -9.86 -20.02
CA LYS A 973 -1.47 -8.73 -20.71
C LYS A 973 -1.37 -8.76 -22.24
N ALA A 974 -0.77 -9.81 -22.81
CA ALA A 974 -0.66 -9.93 -24.26
C ALA A 974 -2.05 -9.95 -24.92
N ILE A 975 -2.23 -9.19 -26.00
CA ILE A 975 -3.49 -9.14 -26.77
C ILE A 975 -3.64 -10.29 -27.78
N VAL A 976 -2.63 -11.15 -27.91
CA VAL A 976 -2.67 -12.40 -28.69
C VAL A 976 -2.12 -13.60 -27.91
N ARG A 977 -2.65 -14.79 -28.19
CA ARG A 977 -2.33 -16.07 -27.52
C ARG A 977 -1.82 -17.14 -28.49
N SER A 978 -1.11 -18.13 -27.94
CA SER A 978 -0.65 -19.32 -28.67
C SER A 978 -1.57 -20.53 -28.43
N ALA A 979 -2.47 -20.83 -29.39
CA ALA A 979 -3.52 -21.85 -29.29
C ALA A 979 -3.58 -22.79 -30.52
N GLY A 980 -2.46 -23.46 -30.86
CA GLY A 980 -2.36 -24.22 -32.12
C GLY A 980 -2.26 -23.33 -33.38
N GLY A 981 -2.06 -22.04 -33.14
CA GLY A 981 -2.01 -20.90 -34.05
C GLY A 981 -2.00 -19.62 -33.20
N VAL A 982 -1.95 -18.45 -33.81
CA VAL A 982 -2.09 -17.18 -33.09
C VAL A 982 -3.55 -16.73 -33.13
N VAL A 983 -4.12 -16.44 -31.97
CA VAL A 983 -5.52 -15.99 -31.81
C VAL A 983 -5.56 -14.74 -30.95
N GLY A 984 -6.62 -13.93 -31.08
CA GLY A 984 -6.84 -12.77 -30.21
C GLY A 984 -7.09 -13.19 -28.77
N THR A 985 -6.66 -12.36 -27.80
CA THR A 985 -6.84 -12.65 -26.38
C THR A 985 -8.28 -12.42 -25.92
N ASN A 986 -8.92 -11.34 -26.36
CA ASN A 986 -10.26 -10.93 -25.95
C ASN A 986 -11.11 -10.54 -27.17
N SER A 987 -12.43 -10.69 -27.03
CA SER A 987 -13.42 -10.34 -28.04
C SER A 987 -14.53 -9.49 -27.39
N PRO A 988 -14.23 -8.25 -26.97
CA PRO A 988 -15.21 -7.42 -26.29
C PRO A 988 -16.41 -7.09 -27.18
N ARG A 989 -17.55 -6.86 -26.54
CA ARG A 989 -18.80 -6.46 -27.19
C ARG A 989 -19.14 -5.00 -26.90
N LEU A 990 -18.62 -4.44 -25.82
CA LEU A 990 -18.90 -3.10 -25.36
C LEU A 990 -17.63 -2.25 -25.37
N LEU A 991 -17.77 -1.04 -25.89
CA LEU A 991 -16.79 0.04 -25.78
C LEU A 991 -17.31 1.05 -24.77
N LEU A 992 -16.57 1.29 -23.70
CA LEU A 992 -16.90 2.26 -22.67
C LEU A 992 -16.05 3.51 -22.86
N LEU A 993 -16.68 4.68 -22.77
CA LEU A 993 -16.08 5.97 -23.03
C LEU A 993 -16.33 6.93 -21.86
N ALA A 994 -15.28 7.42 -21.21
CA ALA A 994 -15.41 8.42 -20.16
C ALA A 994 -15.71 9.78 -20.79
N VAL A 995 -16.85 10.38 -20.41
CA VAL A 995 -17.31 11.69 -20.89
C VAL A 995 -17.45 12.60 -19.67
N PRO A 996 -16.42 13.39 -19.30
CA PRO A 996 -16.44 14.18 -18.07
C PRO A 996 -17.48 15.31 -18.08
N ASN A 997 -17.87 15.79 -19.26
CA ASN A 997 -18.89 16.82 -19.43
C ASN A 997 -19.93 16.31 -20.43
N GLN A 998 -21.05 15.84 -19.91
CA GLN A 998 -22.16 15.37 -20.75
C GLN A 998 -23.11 16.53 -21.06
N SER A 999 -23.74 16.48 -22.22
CA SER A 999 -24.84 17.38 -22.60
C SER A 999 -26.04 17.28 -21.63
N SER A 1000 -26.19 16.14 -20.95
CA SER A 1000 -27.25 15.84 -19.99
C SER A 1000 -26.87 16.02 -18.51
N GLY A 1001 -25.60 16.24 -18.17
CA GLY A 1001 -25.16 16.21 -16.77
C GLY A 1001 -23.65 16.40 -16.52
N PRO A 1002 -23.21 16.33 -15.24
CA PRO A 1002 -21.84 16.67 -14.81
C PRO A 1002 -20.77 15.59 -15.11
N GLY A 1003 -21.09 14.58 -15.92
CA GLY A 1003 -20.12 13.55 -16.37
C GLY A 1003 -20.66 12.12 -16.26
N GLY A 1004 -20.23 11.24 -17.15
CA GLY A 1004 -20.64 9.84 -17.15
C GLY A 1004 -19.91 8.99 -18.18
N VAL A 1005 -20.27 7.72 -18.27
CA VAL A 1005 -19.66 6.75 -19.18
C VAL A 1005 -20.66 6.32 -20.25
N ASP A 1006 -20.37 6.68 -21.50
CA ASP A 1006 -21.13 6.20 -22.65
C ASP A 1006 -20.71 4.77 -22.97
N VAL A 1007 -21.67 3.91 -23.28
CA VAL A 1007 -21.41 2.52 -23.67
C VAL A 1007 -21.88 2.32 -25.10
N LEU A 1008 -21.01 1.84 -25.99
CA LEU A 1008 -21.33 1.56 -27.39
C LEU A 1008 -21.25 0.05 -27.69
N LEU A 1009 -22.11 -0.43 -28.58
CA LEU A 1009 -22.06 -1.82 -29.09
C LEU A 1009 -21.01 -1.96 -30.21
N LEU A 1010 -20.00 -2.80 -29.99
CA LEU A 1010 -18.95 -3.13 -30.98
C LEU A 1010 -19.36 -4.25 -31.95
N ASP A 1011 -20.26 -5.14 -31.53
CA ASP A 1011 -20.74 -6.28 -32.32
C ASP A 1011 -21.99 -5.97 -33.16
N GLY A 1012 -22.40 -4.70 -33.20
CA GLY A 1012 -23.57 -4.21 -33.92
C GLY A 1012 -23.30 -2.88 -34.65
N PRO A 1013 -24.36 -2.11 -35.01
CA PRO A 1013 -24.15 -0.73 -35.39
C PRO A 1013 -23.57 0.02 -34.17
N LEU A 1014 -22.51 0.79 -34.37
CA LEU A 1014 -21.81 1.53 -33.31
C LEU A 1014 -22.73 2.62 -32.72
N GLN A 1015 -23.64 2.22 -31.84
CA GLN A 1015 -24.73 2.99 -31.25
C GLN A 1015 -24.64 2.88 -29.73
N ARG A 1016 -25.13 3.91 -29.03
CA ARG A 1016 -25.23 3.86 -27.57
C ARG A 1016 -26.14 2.73 -27.12
N PHE A 1017 -25.60 1.95 -26.20
CA PHE A 1017 -26.26 0.90 -25.46
C PHE A 1017 -26.90 1.53 -24.23
N ASP A 1018 -28.18 1.22 -24.00
CA ASP A 1018 -28.87 1.72 -22.83
C ASP A 1018 -28.39 1.00 -21.56
N THR A 1019 -27.89 1.77 -20.60
CA THR A 1019 -27.34 1.23 -19.35
C THR A 1019 -28.33 1.26 -18.19
N ASN A 1020 -29.52 1.85 -18.34
CA ASN A 1020 -30.49 1.96 -17.25
C ASN A 1020 -31.91 1.57 -17.66
N ALA A 1021 -32.28 0.30 -17.40
CA ALA A 1021 -33.62 -0.21 -17.69
C ALA A 1021 -34.75 0.39 -16.82
N PHE A 1022 -34.44 1.16 -15.76
CA PHE A 1022 -35.45 1.81 -14.91
C PHE A 1022 -35.94 3.14 -15.48
N GLN A 1023 -35.19 3.73 -16.41
CA GLN A 1023 -35.47 5.04 -16.98
C GLN A 1023 -35.82 4.90 -18.47
N GLU A 1024 -36.71 5.77 -18.96
CA GLU A 1024 -37.07 5.76 -20.38
C GLU A 1024 -36.01 6.53 -21.16
N GLY A 1025 -35.24 5.86 -22.00
CA GLY A 1025 -34.21 6.52 -22.81
C GLY A 1025 -33.11 5.59 -23.27
N ILE A 1026 -32.02 6.19 -23.73
CA ILE A 1026 -30.72 5.52 -23.84
C ILE A 1026 -29.81 6.28 -22.89
N ASP A 1027 -29.57 5.70 -21.71
CA ASP A 1027 -28.81 6.35 -20.65
C ASP A 1027 -27.33 5.95 -20.69
N SER A 1028 -26.54 6.78 -20.01
CA SER A 1028 -25.12 6.52 -19.72
C SER A 1028 -24.96 6.25 -18.24
N ILE A 1029 -23.81 5.69 -17.85
CA ILE A 1029 -23.52 5.42 -16.44
C ILE A 1029 -23.12 6.74 -15.78
N ASP A 1030 -23.90 7.23 -14.83
CA ASP A 1030 -23.62 8.50 -14.15
C ASP A 1030 -22.41 8.36 -13.23
N ILE A 1031 -21.31 9.03 -13.59
CA ILE A 1031 -20.07 9.07 -12.81
C ILE A 1031 -19.51 10.50 -12.94
N PRO A 1032 -19.91 11.41 -12.04
CA PRO A 1032 -19.41 12.77 -12.06
C PRO A 1032 -17.88 12.83 -12.00
N ASP A 1033 -17.27 13.73 -12.77
CA ASP A 1033 -15.83 13.94 -12.86
C ASP A 1033 -15.01 12.70 -13.33
N VAL A 1034 -15.61 11.73 -14.03
CA VAL A 1034 -14.86 10.60 -14.58
C VAL A 1034 -13.83 11.06 -15.62
N THR A 1035 -12.58 10.65 -15.47
CA THR A 1035 -11.47 11.04 -16.37
C THR A 1035 -10.62 9.88 -16.84
N VAL A 1036 -10.66 8.75 -16.16
CA VAL A 1036 -9.85 7.56 -16.47
C VAL A 1036 -10.75 6.33 -16.44
N LEU A 1037 -10.62 5.44 -17.42
CA LEU A 1037 -11.21 4.11 -17.40
C LEU A 1037 -10.11 3.06 -17.47
N SER A 1038 -10.27 1.97 -16.72
CA SER A 1038 -9.33 0.86 -16.80
C SER A 1038 -10.05 -0.48 -16.77
N ASP A 1039 -9.75 -1.27 -17.79
CA ASP A 1039 -10.09 -2.68 -17.90
C ASP A 1039 -8.83 -3.53 -17.74
N TYR A 1040 -9.00 -4.86 -17.72
CA TYR A 1040 -7.87 -5.76 -17.48
C TYR A 1040 -6.75 -5.66 -18.51
N PHE A 1041 -7.01 -5.38 -19.79
CA PHE A 1041 -6.00 -5.40 -20.83
C PHE A 1041 -5.49 -4.00 -21.22
N ARG A 1042 -5.84 -2.96 -20.45
CA ARG A 1042 -5.33 -1.59 -20.65
C ARG A 1042 -3.81 -1.57 -20.77
N GLN A 1043 -3.32 -0.78 -21.72
CA GLN A 1043 -1.91 -0.54 -22.02
C GLN A 1043 -1.66 0.90 -22.42
#